data_AF-A0A7R8W5Z3-F1
#
_entry.id   AF-A0A7R8W5Z3-F1
#
_cell.length_a   1.000
_cell.length_b   1.000
_cell.length_c   1.000
_cell.angle_alpha   90.00
_cell.angle_beta   90.00
_cell.angle_gamma   90.00
#
_symmetry.space_group_name_H-M   'P 1'
#
loop_
_entity.id
_entity.type
_entity.pdbx_description
1 polymer ?
#
loop_
_entity_poly.entity_id
_entity_poly.type
_entity_poly.pdbx_seq_one_letter_code
_entity_poly.pdbx_strand_id
1 'polypeptide(L)'
;MIDHIAMMVKVLEYLECPQYLRKRFFPLSADLRFAGLLNPLDCGHHLRGDNREALYREGVVLAEDDEMLEGEGAAPEGKSYVYVGLPQKVLVNYAVMPNVRVTVKLLDNDGRRGKLVSPGEPTKETGSYWGYRVRAAESLKEVLKGAKYDVKIGTSDKGECCETAWKRLKWETNKKGSAVASCRVIMVFGGLSGLEAAVSSDTDSVASLFDVYVNTCSNQGSGGSRVPDQLGFVFRIRLTEREIMFFRVASRSVVSSSFLRYSPSVVQSRNCSLKEVHEKVQAILPALTSILGHEHVSTSDVVREQHGKDEGPFNTRPAPPDVVVWPPSVEHVSEVMKLCYKSDIPMIPFGTGTGLEGGVCALQGGVCLNLTKMDQVMECNMEDFDVTVQPGVTRDGLNHYVRDHGLWFPVDPGADASLCGMCATSASGTNAVRYGTMRENVINLEVVLADGTIVEAAGKGRRTKKTAAGYNLTNLFVGSEGTLGVITAATLRLHALPEAMIAAVCSFPTVQAAVDTTVQVLQTNIPIARIEFLDDKSIEACNKFSHTSYPATSTLFMEFHGAPNEVEAHAKATEEICGWNEGSDFSWAKAQEDRHHLWKARHDLYYASLAMKPGSRCVITDVAVPISKLPDMIMGAKEDIEKSGIVGNCFGHVGDGNFHAMLIFDPEHESDYQAVKGVGKLIAERALTMSGTCTGEHGIGIGKIPYLLKEVGPETLGAMKLIKQALDPKGLMNPGKIF
;
A
#
# COMPACT_ATOMS: atom_id res chain seq x y z
N MET A 1 3.40 -8.67 -0.84
CA MET A 1 3.52 -10.14 -0.75
C MET A 1 2.57 -10.70 -1.78
N ILE A 2 3.09 -11.28 -2.86
CA ILE A 2 2.24 -12.03 -3.79
C ILE A 2 1.60 -13.12 -2.95
N ASP A 3 0.28 -13.08 -2.82
CA ASP A 3 -0.48 -14.10 -2.12
C ASP A 3 -0.13 -15.44 -2.77
N HIS A 4 0.65 -16.27 -2.07
CA HIS A 4 1.13 -17.55 -2.59
C HIS A 4 -0.04 -18.45 -2.98
N ILE A 5 -1.23 -18.22 -2.42
CA ILE A 5 -2.48 -18.88 -2.80
C ILE A 5 -2.98 -18.33 -4.13
N ALA A 6 -3.04 -17.01 -4.33
CA ALA A 6 -3.39 -16.41 -5.62
C ALA A 6 -2.40 -16.81 -6.73
N MET A 7 -1.10 -16.90 -6.42
CA MET A 7 -0.09 -17.39 -7.36
C MET A 7 -0.30 -18.88 -7.68
N MET A 8 -0.62 -19.70 -6.67
CA MET A 8 -0.90 -21.12 -6.88
C MET A 8 -2.19 -21.35 -7.66
N VAL A 9 -3.25 -20.58 -7.41
CA VAL A 9 -4.49 -20.60 -8.20
C VAL A 9 -4.20 -20.24 -9.65
N LYS A 10 -3.44 -19.16 -9.92
CA LYS A 10 -3.05 -18.82 -11.29
C LYS A 10 -2.15 -19.87 -11.96
N VAL A 11 -1.24 -20.49 -11.21
CA VAL A 11 -0.43 -21.60 -11.70
C VAL A 11 -1.31 -22.81 -12.03
N LEU A 12 -2.33 -23.10 -11.23
CA LEU A 12 -3.26 -24.21 -11.48
C LEU A 12 -4.18 -23.92 -12.68
N GLU A 13 -4.75 -22.72 -12.79
CA GLU A 13 -5.51 -22.29 -13.96
C GLU A 13 -4.68 -22.38 -15.26
N TYR A 14 -3.40 -22.00 -15.17
CA TYR A 14 -2.43 -22.16 -16.25
C TYR A 14 -2.16 -23.63 -16.56
N LEU A 15 -1.94 -24.47 -15.55
CA LEU A 15 -1.66 -25.91 -15.71
C LEU A 15 -2.86 -26.67 -16.27
N GLU A 16 -4.08 -26.32 -15.87
CA GLU A 16 -5.29 -26.91 -16.40
C GLU A 16 -5.46 -26.54 -17.87
N CYS A 17 -5.35 -25.26 -18.22
CA CYS A 17 -5.60 -24.76 -19.58
C CYS A 17 -4.84 -25.56 -20.66
N PRO A 18 -5.51 -26.06 -21.73
CA PRO A 18 -4.84 -26.77 -22.80
C PRO A 18 -3.70 -25.93 -23.38
N GLN A 19 -2.54 -26.56 -23.61
CA GLN A 19 -1.31 -25.85 -23.99
C GLN A 19 -1.50 -24.88 -25.17
N TYR A 20 -2.30 -25.28 -26.17
CA TYR A 20 -2.58 -24.47 -27.36
C TYR A 20 -3.50 -23.27 -27.11
N LEU A 21 -4.24 -23.23 -25.99
CA LEU A 21 -5.11 -22.10 -25.60
C LEU A 21 -4.47 -21.16 -24.58
N ARG A 22 -3.37 -21.57 -23.93
CA ARG A 22 -2.72 -20.78 -22.87
C ARG A 22 -2.34 -19.39 -23.33
N LYS A 23 -1.75 -19.26 -24.53
CA LYS A 23 -1.37 -17.96 -25.11
C LYS A 23 -2.56 -17.00 -25.31
N ARG A 24 -3.78 -17.54 -25.40
CA ARG A 24 -5.01 -16.77 -25.65
C ARG A 24 -5.69 -16.32 -24.36
N PHE A 25 -5.81 -17.21 -23.38
CA PHE A 25 -6.50 -16.91 -22.11
C PHE A 25 -5.59 -16.36 -21.02
N PHE A 26 -4.28 -16.60 -21.14
CA PHE A 26 -3.26 -16.04 -20.28
C PHE A 26 -2.32 -15.22 -21.16
N PRO A 27 -2.68 -13.97 -21.51
CA PRO A 27 -1.70 -13.05 -22.08
C PRO A 27 -0.49 -13.03 -21.14
N LEU A 28 0.73 -12.99 -21.69
CA LEU A 28 1.98 -13.01 -20.91
C LEU A 28 1.95 -11.91 -19.85
N SER A 29 1.51 -12.27 -18.64
CA SER A 29 1.62 -11.43 -17.46
C SER A 29 3.10 -11.15 -17.24
N ALA A 30 3.45 -9.92 -16.86
CA ALA A 30 4.82 -9.54 -16.54
C ALA A 30 5.47 -10.50 -15.50
N ASP A 31 4.64 -11.08 -14.62
CA ASP A 31 5.05 -12.02 -13.57
C ASP A 31 5.20 -13.47 -14.06
N LEU A 32 4.58 -13.82 -15.20
CA LEU A 32 4.64 -15.15 -15.81
C LEU A 32 5.48 -15.17 -17.09
N ARG A 33 6.14 -14.06 -17.45
CA ARG A 33 6.92 -13.93 -18.70
C ARG A 33 8.08 -14.92 -18.83
N PHE A 34 8.52 -15.51 -17.71
CA PHE A 34 9.54 -16.56 -17.67
C PHE A 34 8.97 -17.95 -17.34
N ALA A 35 7.69 -18.05 -16.95
CA ALA A 35 7.02 -19.32 -16.70
C ALA A 35 6.58 -19.93 -18.04
N GLY A 36 7.35 -20.92 -18.52
CA GLY A 36 7.13 -21.57 -19.81
C GLY A 36 8.19 -21.28 -20.88
N LEU A 37 9.31 -20.63 -20.52
CA LEU A 37 10.49 -20.50 -21.40
C LEU A 37 11.33 -21.78 -21.51
N LEU A 38 11.04 -22.78 -20.70
CA LEU A 38 11.47 -24.14 -21.02
C LEU A 38 10.42 -24.72 -21.97
N ASN A 39 10.87 -25.20 -23.14
CA ASN A 39 10.09 -26.19 -23.89
C ASN A 39 9.61 -27.20 -22.84
N PRO A 40 8.29 -27.42 -22.68
CA PRO A 40 7.81 -28.28 -21.63
C PRO A 40 8.58 -29.58 -21.72
N LEU A 41 9.29 -29.93 -20.63
CA LEU A 41 9.78 -31.29 -20.40
C LEU A 41 8.68 -32.21 -20.90
N ASP A 42 9.02 -33.17 -21.75
CA ASP A 42 8.13 -34.00 -22.59
C ASP A 42 6.97 -34.62 -21.79
N CYS A 43 6.03 -33.76 -21.40
CA CYS A 43 5.04 -34.00 -20.37
C CYS A 43 3.86 -34.53 -21.15
N GLY A 44 3.92 -35.83 -21.41
CA GLY A 44 2.95 -36.52 -22.23
C GLY A 44 1.58 -36.64 -21.56
N HIS A 45 1.00 -35.58 -20.98
CA HIS A 45 -0.31 -35.61 -20.32
C HIS A 45 -1.38 -34.73 -20.98
N HIS A 46 -1.04 -33.72 -21.80
CA HIS A 46 -2.04 -32.87 -22.49
C HIS A 46 -2.36 -33.31 -23.94
N LEU A 47 -3.56 -32.98 -24.42
CA LEU A 47 -3.96 -33.06 -25.84
C LEU A 47 -3.08 -32.11 -26.67
N ARG A 48 -2.23 -32.69 -27.52
CA ARG A 48 -1.35 -31.97 -28.42
C ARG A 48 -2.09 -31.57 -29.71
N GLY A 49 -1.57 -30.55 -30.39
CA GLY A 49 -2.14 -30.06 -31.65
C GLY A 49 -2.16 -31.12 -32.78
N ASP A 50 -1.32 -32.14 -32.68
CA ASP A 50 -1.22 -33.28 -33.60
C ASP A 50 -2.14 -34.47 -33.25
N ASN A 51 -2.80 -34.46 -32.08
CA ASN A 51 -3.67 -35.56 -31.64
C ASN A 51 -5.06 -35.49 -32.31
N ARG A 52 -5.12 -35.78 -33.61
CA ARG A 52 -6.33 -35.66 -34.45
C ARG A 52 -7.44 -36.66 -34.12
N GLU A 53 -7.13 -37.71 -33.35
CA GLU A 53 -8.09 -38.76 -32.96
C GLU A 53 -9.03 -38.33 -31.82
N ALA A 54 -8.79 -37.18 -31.20
CA ALA A 54 -9.62 -36.66 -30.12
C ALA A 54 -10.96 -36.11 -30.62
N LEU A 55 -12.03 -36.85 -30.35
CA LEU A 55 -13.39 -36.50 -30.76
C LEU A 55 -13.92 -35.19 -30.15
N TYR A 56 -13.43 -34.80 -28.97
CA TYR A 56 -13.83 -33.60 -28.26
C TYR A 56 -12.61 -32.71 -27.98
N ARG A 57 -12.73 -31.40 -28.26
CA ARG A 57 -11.68 -30.42 -28.01
C ARG A 57 -12.24 -29.13 -27.43
N GLU A 58 -11.48 -28.53 -26.52
CA GLU A 58 -11.72 -27.17 -26.07
C GLU A 58 -11.18 -26.18 -27.11
N GLY A 59 -11.88 -25.07 -27.29
CA GLY A 59 -11.46 -24.04 -28.21
C GLY A 59 -11.91 -22.64 -27.82
N VAL A 60 -11.43 -21.67 -28.58
CA VAL A 60 -11.81 -20.27 -28.46
C VAL A 60 -12.41 -19.80 -29.78
N VAL A 61 -13.53 -19.07 -29.69
CA VAL A 61 -14.17 -18.48 -30.86
C VAL A 61 -13.27 -17.37 -31.41
N LEU A 62 -12.97 -17.43 -32.70
CA LEU A 62 -12.08 -16.49 -33.39
C LEU A 62 -12.83 -15.22 -33.80
N ALA A 63 -12.12 -14.09 -33.78
CA ALA A 63 -12.60 -12.84 -34.36
C ALA A 63 -12.45 -12.87 -35.89
N GLU A 64 -13.15 -11.97 -36.59
CA GLU A 64 -13.19 -11.93 -38.06
C GLU A 64 -11.82 -11.62 -38.71
N ASP A 65 -10.93 -10.97 -37.97
CA ASP A 65 -9.60 -10.46 -38.34
C ASP A 65 -8.43 -11.33 -37.83
N ASP A 66 -8.70 -12.55 -37.36
CA ASP A 66 -7.67 -13.42 -36.77
C ASP A 66 -6.83 -14.16 -37.84
N GLU A 67 -5.64 -13.61 -38.12
CA GLU A 67 -4.70 -14.05 -39.19
C GLU A 67 -3.87 -15.31 -38.87
N MET A 68 -3.99 -15.87 -37.65
CA MET A 68 -3.05 -16.88 -37.13
C MET A 68 -3.22 -18.32 -37.67
N LEU A 69 -4.20 -18.59 -38.55
CA LEU A 69 -4.53 -19.96 -38.99
C LEU A 69 -4.91 -20.00 -40.48
N GLU A 70 -4.52 -21.06 -41.18
CA GLU A 70 -4.84 -21.27 -42.61
C GLU A 70 -6.36 -21.49 -42.82
N GLY A 71 -6.98 -20.67 -43.67
CA GLY A 71 -8.38 -20.82 -44.10
C GLY A 71 -9.04 -19.52 -44.57
N GLU A 72 -10.00 -19.64 -45.51
CA GLU A 72 -10.67 -18.54 -46.21
C GLU A 72 -11.60 -17.70 -45.30
N GLY A 73 -11.28 -16.41 -45.13
CA GLY A 73 -12.22 -15.32 -44.84
C GLY A 73 -13.04 -15.37 -43.54
N ALA A 74 -13.99 -14.43 -43.43
CA ALA A 74 -14.94 -14.34 -42.33
C ALA A 74 -15.87 -15.57 -42.28
N ALA A 75 -16.40 -15.89 -41.09
CA ALA A 75 -17.33 -17.01 -40.95
C ALA A 75 -18.65 -16.70 -41.69
N PRO A 76 -19.28 -17.69 -42.35
CA PRO A 76 -20.61 -17.52 -42.94
C PRO A 76 -21.64 -17.06 -41.91
N GLU A 77 -22.64 -16.30 -42.36
CA GLU A 77 -23.70 -15.76 -41.50
C GLU A 77 -24.35 -16.84 -40.63
N GLY A 78 -24.48 -16.56 -39.32
CA GLY A 78 -25.03 -17.50 -38.34
C GLY A 78 -24.07 -18.60 -37.86
N LYS A 79 -22.78 -18.55 -38.24
CA LYS A 79 -21.76 -19.52 -37.85
C LYS A 79 -20.55 -18.84 -37.22
N SER A 80 -19.69 -19.62 -36.58
CA SER A 80 -18.43 -19.13 -36.00
C SER A 80 -17.28 -20.07 -36.27
N TYR A 81 -16.09 -19.51 -36.44
CA TYR A 81 -14.84 -20.27 -36.45
C TYR A 81 -14.30 -20.41 -35.03
N VAL A 82 -13.84 -21.61 -34.67
CA VAL A 82 -13.27 -21.92 -33.37
C VAL A 82 -11.87 -22.47 -33.57
N TYR A 83 -10.89 -21.93 -32.86
CA TYR A 83 -9.57 -22.52 -32.76
C TYR A 83 -9.55 -23.55 -31.63
N VAL A 84 -9.37 -24.81 -32.00
CA VAL A 84 -9.33 -25.96 -31.07
C VAL A 84 -7.93 -26.58 -30.99
N GLY A 85 -6.90 -25.83 -31.35
CA GLY A 85 -5.51 -26.33 -31.36
C GLY A 85 -5.11 -27.15 -32.57
N LEU A 86 -5.96 -27.20 -33.60
CA LEU A 86 -5.61 -27.76 -34.92
C LEU A 86 -5.12 -26.63 -35.84
N PRO A 87 -4.27 -26.92 -36.85
CA PRO A 87 -3.78 -25.92 -37.82
C PRO A 87 -4.90 -25.17 -38.56
N GLN A 88 -6.03 -25.83 -38.76
CA GLN A 88 -7.22 -25.32 -39.45
C GLN A 88 -8.28 -24.79 -38.47
N LYS A 89 -9.07 -23.80 -38.91
CA LYS A 89 -10.24 -23.30 -38.18
C LYS A 89 -11.37 -24.34 -38.21
N VAL A 90 -12.05 -24.54 -37.08
CA VAL A 90 -13.24 -25.42 -37.00
C VAL A 90 -14.51 -24.58 -37.13
N LEU A 91 -15.33 -24.86 -38.12
CA LEU A 91 -16.61 -24.18 -38.30
C LEU A 91 -17.69 -24.83 -37.43
N VAL A 92 -18.37 -24.03 -36.61
CA VAL A 92 -19.54 -24.43 -35.81
C VAL A 92 -20.79 -23.69 -36.28
N ASN A 93 -21.94 -24.38 -36.29
CA ASN A 93 -23.21 -23.85 -36.83
C ASN A 93 -23.96 -22.90 -35.88
N TYR A 94 -23.25 -22.14 -35.05
CA TYR A 94 -23.82 -21.15 -34.15
C TYR A 94 -22.97 -19.88 -34.19
N ALA A 95 -23.63 -18.72 -34.21
CA ALA A 95 -22.98 -17.44 -33.97
C ALA A 95 -22.71 -17.30 -32.46
N VAL A 96 -21.44 -17.34 -32.08
CA VAL A 96 -20.98 -17.13 -30.70
C VAL A 96 -20.09 -15.89 -30.69
N MET A 97 -20.14 -15.12 -29.61
CA MET A 97 -19.28 -13.95 -29.45
C MET A 97 -17.79 -14.35 -29.54
N PRO A 98 -16.93 -13.56 -30.21
CA PRO A 98 -15.49 -13.79 -30.24
C PRO A 98 -14.88 -13.90 -28.84
N ASN A 99 -13.77 -14.64 -28.72
CA ASN A 99 -13.01 -14.88 -27.50
C ASN A 99 -13.75 -15.64 -26.38
N VAL A 100 -14.94 -16.17 -26.66
CA VAL A 100 -15.62 -17.09 -25.75
C VAL A 100 -14.98 -18.48 -25.81
N ARG A 101 -14.76 -19.07 -24.64
CA ARG A 101 -14.29 -20.46 -24.51
C ARG A 101 -15.43 -21.44 -24.71
N VAL A 102 -15.22 -22.45 -25.55
CA VAL A 102 -16.25 -23.42 -25.93
C VAL A 102 -15.71 -24.84 -26.01
N THR A 103 -16.59 -25.83 -25.82
CA THR A 103 -16.30 -27.25 -26.05
C THR A 103 -16.88 -27.67 -27.41
N VAL A 104 -16.04 -28.26 -28.26
CA VAL A 104 -16.40 -28.66 -29.62
C VAL A 104 -16.24 -30.17 -29.79
N LYS A 105 -17.30 -30.83 -30.24
CA LYS A 105 -17.24 -32.20 -30.77
C LYS A 105 -16.92 -32.12 -32.26
N LEU A 106 -15.79 -32.70 -32.67
CA LEU A 106 -15.42 -32.78 -34.09
C LEU A 106 -16.37 -33.74 -34.82
N LEU A 107 -16.82 -33.34 -36.01
CA LEU A 107 -17.76 -34.09 -36.83
C LEU A 107 -17.08 -34.77 -38.03
N ASP A 108 -15.85 -34.38 -38.33
CA ASP A 108 -15.03 -34.96 -39.39
C ASP A 108 -13.59 -35.21 -38.93
N ASN A 109 -12.96 -36.22 -39.54
CA ASN A 109 -11.57 -36.61 -39.26
C ASN A 109 -10.57 -35.52 -39.68
N ASP A 110 -10.97 -34.68 -40.64
CA ASP A 110 -10.17 -33.54 -41.10
C ASP A 110 -10.27 -32.34 -40.17
N GLY A 111 -11.08 -32.40 -39.11
CA GLY A 111 -11.17 -31.38 -38.06
C GLY A 111 -11.52 -29.98 -38.57
N ARG A 112 -12.41 -29.90 -39.56
CA ARG A 112 -12.89 -28.63 -40.15
C ARG A 112 -14.30 -28.29 -39.73
N ARG A 113 -15.09 -29.28 -39.28
CA ARG A 113 -16.46 -29.08 -38.81
C ARG A 113 -16.64 -29.59 -37.39
N GLY A 114 -17.35 -28.82 -36.59
CA GLY A 114 -17.61 -29.14 -35.20
C GLY A 114 -19.02 -28.76 -34.76
N LYS A 115 -19.45 -29.37 -33.65
CA LYS A 115 -20.67 -29.02 -32.94
C LYS A 115 -20.32 -28.54 -31.54
N LEU A 116 -20.91 -27.41 -31.13
CA LEU A 116 -20.84 -26.95 -29.74
C LEU A 116 -21.60 -27.93 -28.84
N VAL A 117 -20.95 -28.35 -27.77
CA VAL A 117 -21.48 -29.28 -26.79
C VAL A 117 -21.31 -28.71 -25.39
N SER A 118 -22.05 -29.26 -24.41
CA SER A 118 -21.83 -28.84 -23.03
C SER A 118 -20.44 -29.28 -22.54
N PRO A 119 -19.74 -28.50 -21.70
CA PRO A 119 -18.42 -28.88 -21.18
C PRO A 119 -18.39 -30.20 -20.41
N GLY A 120 -19.55 -30.67 -19.91
CA GLY A 120 -19.67 -31.96 -19.24
C GLY A 120 -19.98 -33.14 -20.16
N GLU A 121 -20.21 -32.93 -21.45
CA GLU A 121 -20.53 -33.98 -22.41
C GLU A 121 -19.36 -34.94 -22.69
N PRO A 122 -18.09 -34.49 -22.90
CA PRO A 122 -16.97 -35.39 -23.10
C PRO A 122 -16.83 -36.41 -21.97
N THR A 123 -16.98 -35.96 -20.72
CA THR A 123 -16.90 -36.80 -19.53
C THR A 123 -18.02 -37.82 -19.47
N LYS A 124 -19.26 -37.42 -19.81
CA LYS A 124 -20.42 -38.31 -19.78
C LYS A 124 -20.38 -39.38 -20.86
N GLU A 125 -20.00 -38.99 -22.08
CA GLU A 125 -20.11 -39.86 -23.27
C GLU A 125 -18.88 -40.75 -23.47
N THR A 126 -17.69 -40.28 -23.06
CA THR A 126 -16.42 -40.98 -23.34
C THR A 126 -15.62 -41.30 -22.09
N GLY A 127 -16.10 -40.90 -20.90
CA GLY A 127 -15.32 -41.02 -19.66
C GLY A 127 -14.02 -40.25 -19.73
N SER A 128 -13.94 -39.21 -20.57
CA SER A 128 -12.72 -38.44 -20.76
C SER A 128 -12.95 -36.94 -20.56
N TYR A 129 -11.99 -36.27 -19.95
CA TYR A 129 -11.97 -34.83 -19.78
C TYR A 129 -10.59 -34.33 -20.20
N TRP A 130 -10.54 -33.50 -21.23
CA TRP A 130 -9.31 -32.81 -21.68
C TRP A 130 -8.18 -33.78 -22.08
N GLY A 131 -8.56 -34.95 -22.61
CA GLY A 131 -7.63 -36.01 -23.03
C GLY A 131 -7.23 -37.00 -21.93
N TYR A 132 -7.76 -36.81 -20.72
CA TYR A 132 -7.55 -37.69 -19.58
C TYR A 132 -8.70 -38.67 -19.45
N ARG A 133 -8.40 -39.93 -19.12
CA ARG A 133 -9.42 -40.85 -18.61
C ARG A 133 -9.84 -40.41 -17.22
N VAL A 134 -11.15 -40.31 -17.04
CA VAL A 134 -11.79 -39.85 -15.83
C VAL A 134 -12.60 -40.97 -15.21
N ARG A 135 -12.39 -41.20 -13.92
CA ARG A 135 -13.27 -42.02 -13.09
C ARG A 135 -14.13 -41.10 -12.25
N ALA A 136 -15.44 -41.24 -12.36
CA ALA A 136 -16.39 -40.70 -11.41
C ALA A 136 -16.45 -41.63 -10.19
N ALA A 137 -16.40 -41.07 -8.98
CA ALA A 137 -16.72 -41.84 -7.79
C ALA A 137 -17.73 -41.07 -6.92
N GLU A 138 -18.52 -41.83 -6.17
CA GLU A 138 -19.73 -41.33 -5.50
C GLU A 138 -19.45 -40.84 -4.08
N SER A 139 -18.30 -41.19 -3.51
CA SER A 139 -17.87 -40.77 -2.18
C SER A 139 -16.36 -40.56 -2.11
N LEU A 140 -15.90 -39.91 -1.04
CA LEU A 140 -14.49 -39.60 -0.85
C LEU A 140 -13.68 -40.88 -0.57
N LYS A 141 -14.27 -41.84 0.15
CA LYS A 141 -13.73 -43.20 0.35
C LYS A 141 -13.48 -43.93 -0.97
N GLU A 142 -14.40 -43.85 -1.93
CA GLU A 142 -14.26 -44.50 -3.24
C GLU A 142 -13.11 -43.91 -4.09
N VAL A 143 -12.71 -42.65 -3.85
CA VAL A 143 -11.48 -42.07 -4.44
C VAL A 143 -10.25 -42.80 -3.93
N LEU A 144 -10.21 -43.05 -2.62
CA LEU A 144 -9.06 -43.55 -1.89
C LEU A 144 -8.90 -45.08 -2.01
N LYS A 145 -9.97 -45.81 -2.34
CA LYS A 145 -10.06 -47.29 -2.29
C LYS A 145 -9.27 -48.05 -3.39
N GLY A 146 -8.60 -47.35 -4.32
CA GLY A 146 -7.95 -47.99 -5.47
C GLY A 146 -6.46 -47.66 -5.68
N ALA A 147 -5.86 -46.78 -4.87
CA ALA A 147 -4.49 -46.31 -5.11
C ALA A 147 -3.72 -46.06 -3.81
N LYS A 148 -2.51 -46.64 -3.70
CA LYS A 148 -1.53 -46.23 -2.69
C LYS A 148 -0.89 -44.91 -3.13
N TYR A 149 -1.17 -43.84 -2.39
CA TYR A 149 -0.57 -42.52 -2.56
C TYR A 149 0.54 -42.33 -1.52
N ASP A 150 1.66 -41.76 -1.97
CA ASP A 150 2.83 -41.47 -1.14
C ASP A 150 2.65 -40.15 -0.36
N VAL A 151 1.86 -39.21 -0.90
CA VAL A 151 1.48 -37.94 -0.26
C VAL A 151 0.01 -37.62 -0.53
N LYS A 152 -0.70 -37.09 0.47
CA LYS A 152 -2.12 -36.73 0.36
C LYS A 152 -2.35 -35.33 0.91
N ILE A 153 -2.82 -34.38 0.10
CA ILE A 153 -2.98 -32.97 0.47
C ILE A 153 -4.46 -32.58 0.42
N GLY A 154 -4.96 -31.89 1.45
CA GLY A 154 -6.34 -31.42 1.57
C GLY A 154 -6.55 -30.48 2.75
N THR A 155 -7.70 -29.81 2.81
CA THR A 155 -7.99 -28.75 3.79
C THR A 155 -8.62 -29.33 5.06
N SER A 156 -7.81 -29.68 6.08
CA SER A 156 -8.29 -30.12 7.39
C SER A 156 -7.53 -29.44 8.54
N ASP A 157 -8.26 -29.04 9.58
CA ASP A 157 -7.76 -28.44 10.82
C ASP A 157 -6.99 -29.43 11.73
N LYS A 158 -7.03 -30.74 11.44
CA LYS A 158 -6.33 -31.79 12.19
C LYS A 158 -5.17 -32.46 11.45
N GLY A 159 -4.82 -31.99 10.25
CA GLY A 159 -3.75 -32.56 9.42
C GLY A 159 -2.33 -32.16 9.83
N GLU A 160 -1.31 -32.93 9.41
CA GLU A 160 0.10 -32.53 9.52
C GLU A 160 0.44 -31.38 8.54
N CYS A 161 1.43 -30.54 8.88
CA CYS A 161 1.89 -29.43 8.02
C CYS A 161 2.57 -29.95 6.74
N CYS A 162 2.19 -29.39 5.57
CA CYS A 162 2.78 -29.70 4.25
C CYS A 162 4.30 -29.71 4.25
N GLU A 163 4.93 -28.74 4.91
CA GLU A 163 6.40 -28.63 4.94
C GLU A 163 7.05 -29.81 5.67
N THR A 164 6.39 -30.31 6.71
CA THR A 164 6.84 -31.47 7.50
C THR A 164 6.60 -32.77 6.76
N ALA A 165 5.46 -32.90 6.07
CA ALA A 165 5.15 -34.04 5.22
C ALA A 165 6.12 -34.15 4.02
N TRP A 166 6.48 -33.01 3.42
CA TRP A 166 7.39 -32.96 2.27
C TRP A 166 8.82 -33.39 2.61
N LYS A 167 9.29 -33.07 3.83
CA LYS A 167 10.62 -33.48 4.33
C LYS A 167 10.76 -34.99 4.56
N ARG A 168 9.66 -35.73 4.72
CA ARG A 168 9.68 -37.20 4.89
C ARG A 168 9.80 -37.97 3.56
N LEU A 169 9.62 -37.29 2.43
CA LEU A 169 9.80 -37.91 1.12
C LEU A 169 11.29 -38.09 0.84
N LYS A 170 11.71 -39.34 0.63
CA LYS A 170 13.07 -39.66 0.18
C LYS A 170 13.16 -39.47 -1.33
N TRP A 171 13.91 -38.47 -1.75
CA TRP A 171 14.17 -38.17 -3.15
C TRP A 171 15.40 -38.95 -3.60
N GLU A 172 15.24 -39.97 -4.46
CA GLU A 172 16.39 -40.57 -5.14
C GLU A 172 16.88 -39.62 -6.24
N THR A 173 18.19 -39.49 -6.41
CA THR A 173 18.79 -38.71 -7.50
C THR A 173 19.31 -39.66 -8.56
N ASN A 174 19.08 -39.34 -9.84
CA ASN A 174 19.71 -40.07 -10.94
C ASN A 174 21.22 -39.73 -11.00
N LYS A 175 22.01 -40.44 -11.83
CA LYS A 175 23.46 -40.24 -11.96
C LYS A 175 23.91 -38.82 -12.40
N LYS A 176 22.97 -37.92 -12.73
CA LYS A 176 23.22 -36.49 -13.05
C LYS A 176 22.75 -35.53 -11.94
N GLY A 177 22.36 -36.04 -10.77
CA GLY A 177 21.96 -35.23 -9.62
C GLY A 177 20.53 -34.68 -9.66
N SER A 178 19.72 -35.05 -10.66
CA SER A 178 18.31 -34.65 -10.71
C SER A 178 17.47 -35.64 -9.90
N ALA A 179 16.59 -35.14 -9.02
CA ALA A 179 15.68 -35.98 -8.24
C ALA A 179 14.72 -36.74 -9.19
N VAL A 180 14.75 -38.07 -9.15
CA VAL A 180 13.81 -38.94 -9.85
C VAL A 180 13.29 -39.96 -8.84
N ALA A 181 12.15 -39.66 -8.22
CA ALA A 181 11.35 -40.66 -7.53
C ALA A 181 9.90 -40.53 -8.01
N SER A 182 9.26 -41.67 -8.31
CA SER A 182 7.84 -41.74 -8.68
C SER A 182 6.97 -41.53 -7.44
N CYS A 183 6.76 -40.28 -7.03
CA CYS A 183 5.87 -39.93 -5.94
C CYS A 183 4.42 -39.83 -6.46
N ARG A 184 3.49 -40.61 -5.90
CA ARG A 184 2.06 -40.54 -6.18
C ARG A 184 1.40 -39.58 -5.20
N VAL A 185 1.07 -38.38 -5.66
CA VAL A 185 0.40 -37.37 -4.84
C VAL A 185 -1.10 -37.36 -5.15
N ILE A 186 -1.93 -37.33 -4.11
CA ILE A 186 -3.35 -36.95 -4.22
C ILE A 186 -3.53 -35.55 -3.65
N MET A 187 -4.15 -34.66 -4.42
CA MET A 187 -4.51 -33.32 -3.96
C MET A 187 -6.01 -33.12 -4.15
N VAL A 188 -6.72 -32.75 -3.09
CA VAL A 188 -8.16 -32.49 -3.12
C VAL A 188 -8.39 -30.99 -3.00
N PHE A 189 -8.93 -30.37 -4.04
CA PHE A 189 -9.35 -28.96 -4.04
C PHE A 189 -10.85 -28.86 -4.22
N GLY A 190 -11.51 -28.05 -3.41
CA GLY A 190 -12.91 -27.71 -3.61
C GLY A 190 -13.31 -26.57 -2.68
N GLY A 191 -14.24 -25.72 -3.13
CA GLY A 191 -14.96 -24.86 -2.20
C GLY A 191 -15.69 -25.73 -1.17
N LEU A 192 -15.80 -25.25 0.08
CA LEU A 192 -16.36 -25.98 1.23
C LEU A 192 -17.65 -26.76 0.88
N SER A 193 -18.54 -26.18 0.07
CA SER A 193 -19.83 -26.77 -0.31
C SER A 193 -19.75 -28.08 -1.13
N GLY A 194 -18.66 -28.35 -1.87
CA GLY A 194 -18.51 -29.56 -2.69
C GLY A 194 -17.85 -30.72 -1.94
N LEU A 195 -16.92 -30.41 -1.04
CA LEU A 195 -16.20 -31.39 -0.24
C LEU A 195 -17.11 -31.95 0.88
N GLU A 196 -17.87 -31.09 1.55
CA GLU A 196 -18.79 -31.48 2.62
C GLU A 196 -19.85 -32.48 2.17
N ALA A 197 -20.39 -32.33 0.96
CA ALA A 197 -21.43 -33.21 0.45
C ALA A 197 -20.88 -34.59 0.01
N ALA A 198 -19.65 -34.63 -0.52
CA ALA A 198 -18.94 -35.87 -0.83
C ALA A 198 -18.55 -36.63 0.45
N VAL A 199 -18.15 -35.91 1.50
CA VAL A 199 -17.87 -36.44 2.84
C VAL A 199 -19.14 -36.93 3.54
N SER A 200 -20.24 -36.19 3.42
CA SER A 200 -21.55 -36.57 4.00
C SER A 200 -22.14 -37.83 3.36
N SER A 201 -21.66 -38.21 2.18
CA SER A 201 -22.04 -39.45 1.47
C SER A 201 -21.24 -40.68 1.94
N ASP A 202 -20.22 -40.50 2.78
CA ASP A 202 -19.50 -41.60 3.44
C ASP A 202 -20.20 -41.97 4.76
N THR A 203 -20.65 -43.23 4.89
CA THR A 203 -21.52 -43.70 5.99
C THR A 203 -20.80 -44.03 7.30
N ASP A 204 -19.46 -44.01 7.31
CA ASP A 204 -18.61 -44.30 8.48
C ASP A 204 -17.86 -43.02 8.92
N SER A 205 -17.55 -42.91 10.23
CA SER A 205 -16.86 -41.79 10.91
C SER A 205 -16.00 -40.90 9.98
N VAL A 206 -16.63 -39.80 9.54
CA VAL A 206 -16.05 -38.72 8.73
C VAL A 206 -14.73 -38.20 9.32
N ALA A 207 -14.59 -38.22 10.65
CA ALA A 207 -13.38 -37.76 11.34
C ALA A 207 -12.11 -38.49 10.87
N SER A 208 -12.19 -39.80 10.61
CA SER A 208 -11.04 -40.60 10.17
C SER A 208 -10.60 -40.29 8.73
N LEU A 209 -11.49 -39.75 7.89
CA LEU A 209 -11.15 -39.30 6.54
C LEU A 209 -10.36 -37.99 6.59
N PHE A 210 -10.71 -37.08 7.52
CA PHE A 210 -10.03 -35.80 7.70
C PHE A 210 -8.57 -35.97 8.18
N ASP A 211 -8.32 -36.96 9.03
CA ASP A 211 -6.97 -37.31 9.52
C ASP A 211 -5.99 -37.74 8.40
N VAL A 212 -6.49 -38.01 7.19
CA VAL A 212 -5.71 -38.50 6.04
C VAL A 212 -5.23 -37.35 5.12
N TYR A 213 -5.65 -36.10 5.38
CA TYR A 213 -5.29 -34.93 4.57
C TYR A 213 -4.19 -34.09 5.22
N VAL A 214 -3.22 -33.65 4.41
CA VAL A 214 -2.18 -32.70 4.81
C VAL A 214 -2.65 -31.27 4.50
N ASN A 215 -2.65 -30.41 5.51
CA ASN A 215 -3.17 -29.05 5.41
C ASN A 215 -2.18 -28.11 4.69
N THR A 216 -2.67 -27.35 3.72
CA THR A 216 -1.98 -26.16 3.21
C THR A 216 -2.38 -24.97 4.08
N CYS A 217 -1.57 -24.71 5.12
CA CYS A 217 -1.53 -23.56 6.05
C CYS A 217 -1.84 -23.92 7.51
N SER A 218 -0.87 -23.70 8.40
CA SER A 218 -1.01 -23.99 9.83
C SER A 218 -1.84 -22.97 10.62
N ASN A 219 -2.28 -21.85 10.01
CA ASN A 219 -2.76 -20.66 10.75
C ASN A 219 -4.11 -20.05 10.26
N GLN A 220 -4.92 -20.75 9.48
CA GLN A 220 -6.27 -20.24 9.16
C GLN A 220 -7.30 -20.75 10.16
N GLY A 221 -7.73 -19.87 11.07
CA GLY A 221 -9.01 -20.03 11.76
C GLY A 221 -10.15 -19.96 10.74
N SER A 222 -11.03 -20.96 10.74
CA SER A 222 -12.17 -21.01 9.82
C SER A 222 -13.20 -19.96 10.20
N GLY A 223 -13.36 -18.93 9.37
CA GLY A 223 -14.44 -17.95 9.50
C GLY A 223 -14.79 -17.30 8.15
N GLY A 224 -16.02 -17.51 7.68
CA GLY A 224 -16.75 -16.54 6.85
C GLY A 224 -17.12 -16.92 5.40
N SER A 225 -18.44 -17.10 5.18
CA SER A 225 -19.28 -16.43 4.16
C SER A 225 -19.21 -16.75 2.64
N ARG A 226 -20.30 -17.42 2.15
CA ARG A 226 -21.20 -17.18 0.98
C ARG A 226 -20.83 -17.42 -0.54
N VAL A 227 -21.54 -18.42 -1.15
CA VAL A 227 -22.38 -18.53 -2.42
C VAL A 227 -21.76 -18.27 -3.84
N PRO A 228 -22.22 -18.91 -4.98
CA PRO A 228 -22.53 -20.31 -5.34
C PRO A 228 -21.72 -20.85 -6.58
N ASP A 229 -21.92 -22.13 -6.89
CA ASP A 229 -21.61 -22.87 -8.15
C ASP A 229 -20.26 -23.63 -8.31
N GLN A 230 -20.39 -24.95 -8.07
CA GLN A 230 -19.68 -26.15 -8.57
C GLN A 230 -18.24 -26.05 -9.13
N LEU A 231 -17.28 -26.69 -8.45
CA LEU A 231 -16.66 -28.00 -8.80
C LEU A 231 -15.61 -28.36 -7.73
N GLY A 232 -15.49 -29.65 -7.39
CA GLY A 232 -14.39 -30.18 -6.57
C GLY A 232 -13.48 -31.05 -7.43
N PHE A 233 -12.17 -30.80 -7.40
CA PHE A 233 -11.17 -31.48 -8.21
C PHE A 233 -10.26 -32.34 -7.34
N VAL A 234 -9.98 -33.57 -7.78
CA VAL A 234 -9.00 -34.43 -7.12
C VAL A 234 -7.94 -34.89 -8.11
N PHE A 235 -6.73 -34.36 -7.98
CA PHE A 235 -5.61 -34.73 -8.86
C PHE A 235 -4.88 -35.95 -8.33
N ARG A 236 -4.63 -36.92 -9.21
CA ARG A 236 -3.64 -37.98 -9.00
C ARG A 236 -2.46 -37.68 -9.92
N ILE A 237 -1.33 -37.26 -9.37
CA ILE A 237 -0.12 -37.03 -10.16
C ILE A 237 0.79 -38.25 -10.03
N ARG A 238 0.95 -39.00 -11.11
CA ARG A 238 2.07 -39.93 -11.32
C ARG A 238 2.87 -39.35 -12.48
N LEU A 239 4.10 -38.94 -12.26
CA LEU A 239 4.94 -38.22 -13.26
C LEU A 239 5.19 -39.01 -14.58
N THR A 240 4.67 -40.24 -14.71
CA THR A 240 4.85 -41.13 -15.87
C THR A 240 3.58 -41.82 -16.39
N GLU A 241 2.37 -41.61 -15.83
CA GLU A 241 1.11 -42.22 -16.35
C GLU A 241 -0.09 -41.27 -16.31
N ARG A 242 -1.00 -41.39 -17.29
CA ARG A 242 -2.19 -40.52 -17.48
C ARG A 242 -3.44 -41.05 -16.75
N GLU A 243 -3.78 -40.48 -15.59
CA GLU A 243 -5.09 -40.71 -14.95
C GLU A 243 -5.48 -39.50 -14.06
N ILE A 244 -6.61 -38.85 -14.33
CA ILE A 244 -7.16 -37.74 -13.51
C ILE A 244 -8.58 -38.13 -13.08
N MET A 245 -8.95 -37.96 -11.81
CA MET A 245 -10.28 -38.34 -11.29
C MET A 245 -11.13 -37.10 -10.98
N PHE A 246 -12.41 -37.13 -11.35
CA PHE A 246 -13.35 -36.01 -11.14
C PHE A 246 -14.59 -36.47 -10.38
N PHE A 247 -15.15 -35.60 -9.53
CA PHE A 247 -16.29 -35.89 -8.65
C PHE A 247 -17.45 -34.92 -8.90
N ARG A 248 -18.70 -35.39 -8.81
CA ARG A 248 -19.91 -34.55 -8.98
C ARG A 248 -20.88 -34.78 -7.83
N VAL A 249 -21.35 -33.71 -7.18
CA VAL A 249 -22.44 -33.77 -6.19
C VAL A 249 -23.56 -32.82 -6.60
N ALA A 250 -24.82 -33.29 -6.56
CA ALA A 250 -26.00 -32.51 -6.91
C ALA A 250 -26.67 -31.95 -5.64
N SER A 251 -26.93 -30.64 -5.55
CA SER A 251 -27.66 -30.04 -4.43
C SER A 251 -29.06 -29.59 -4.85
N ARG A 252 -30.06 -29.84 -3.99
CA ARG A 252 -31.41 -29.24 -4.03
C ARG A 252 -31.39 -27.97 -3.16
N SER A 253 -31.88 -26.86 -3.71
CA SER A 253 -31.89 -25.53 -3.10
C SER A 253 -32.99 -25.36 -2.04
N VAL A 254 -32.64 -24.81 -0.87
CA VAL A 254 -33.57 -24.09 0.02
C VAL A 254 -32.85 -22.85 0.58
N VAL A 255 -33.37 -21.66 0.30
CA VAL A 255 -32.88 -20.39 0.84
C VAL A 255 -33.80 -20.01 2.01
N SER A 256 -33.23 -19.71 3.18
CA SER A 256 -33.91 -19.05 4.29
C SER A 256 -33.12 -17.83 4.73
N SER A 257 -33.80 -16.69 4.75
CA SER A 257 -33.34 -15.37 5.14
C SER A 257 -33.41 -15.20 6.65
N SER A 258 -32.27 -15.10 7.33
CA SER A 258 -32.14 -14.42 8.62
C SER A 258 -30.66 -14.22 8.97
N PHE A 259 -30.14 -13.02 8.71
CA PHE A 259 -28.95 -12.55 9.42
C PHE A 259 -29.23 -11.17 10.01
N LEU A 260 -28.91 -11.12 11.30
CA LEU A 260 -29.19 -10.13 12.33
C LEU A 260 -28.98 -8.66 11.93
N ARG A 261 -29.94 -7.84 12.34
CA ARG A 261 -29.81 -6.39 12.52
C ARG A 261 -28.83 -6.13 13.66
N TYR A 262 -27.68 -5.52 13.37
CA TYR A 262 -26.87 -4.82 14.35
C TYR A 262 -27.03 -3.32 14.07
N SER A 263 -27.60 -2.59 15.02
CA SER A 263 -27.80 -1.15 14.88
C SER A 263 -26.48 -0.45 15.21
N PRO A 264 -25.95 0.44 14.35
CA PRO A 264 -24.80 1.25 14.71
C PRO A 264 -25.24 2.27 15.76
N SER A 265 -24.74 2.13 16.99
CA SER A 265 -24.69 3.27 17.90
C SER A 265 -23.69 4.24 17.31
N VAL A 266 -24.23 5.23 16.59
CA VAL A 266 -23.54 6.47 16.24
C VAL A 266 -22.79 6.96 17.47
N VAL A 267 -21.48 7.22 17.34
CA VAL A 267 -20.75 8.05 18.30
C VAL A 267 -21.51 9.36 18.37
N GLN A 268 -22.32 9.53 19.41
CA GLN A 268 -22.89 10.82 19.72
C GLN A 268 -21.70 11.74 19.99
N SER A 269 -21.42 12.66 19.08
CA SER A 269 -20.67 13.86 19.39
C SER A 269 -21.33 14.49 20.60
N ARG A 270 -20.72 14.36 21.79
CA ARG A 270 -21.16 15.13 22.95
C ARG A 270 -20.87 16.58 22.60
N ASN A 271 -21.90 17.33 22.25
CA ASN A 271 -21.84 18.78 22.16
C ASN A 271 -21.79 19.34 23.58
N CYS A 272 -20.66 19.16 24.27
CA CYS A 272 -20.32 19.99 25.42
C CYS A 272 -19.94 21.36 24.86
N SER A 273 -20.55 22.43 25.36
CA SER A 273 -20.21 23.77 24.89
C SER A 273 -18.77 24.10 25.29
N LEU A 274 -18.07 24.93 24.50
CA LEU A 274 -16.72 25.41 24.86
C LEU A 274 -16.70 26.04 26.26
N LYS A 275 -17.80 26.67 26.67
CA LYS A 275 -17.97 27.24 28.01
C LYS A 275 -17.94 26.17 29.11
N GLU A 276 -18.62 25.04 28.91
CA GLU A 276 -18.63 23.94 29.88
C GLU A 276 -17.26 23.27 29.99
N VAL A 277 -16.54 23.10 28.86
CA VAL A 277 -15.16 22.59 28.86
C VAL A 277 -14.25 23.55 29.63
N HIS A 278 -14.37 24.86 29.36
CA HIS A 278 -13.62 25.89 30.07
C HIS A 278 -13.85 25.83 31.58
N GLU A 279 -15.11 25.76 32.04
CA GLU A 279 -15.46 25.65 33.46
C GLU A 279 -14.85 24.39 34.10
N LYS A 280 -14.86 23.25 33.40
CA LYS A 280 -14.20 22.02 33.85
C LYS A 280 -12.68 22.17 33.95
N VAL A 281 -12.04 22.83 32.99
CA VAL A 281 -10.60 23.11 33.02
C VAL A 281 -10.26 23.99 34.22
N GLN A 282 -11.00 25.09 34.43
CA GLN A 282 -10.82 25.97 35.59
C GLN A 282 -10.93 25.20 36.92
N ALA A 283 -11.87 24.25 37.02
CA ALA A 283 -12.03 23.43 38.22
C ALA A 283 -10.84 22.49 38.50
N ILE A 284 -10.12 22.04 37.47
CA ILE A 284 -8.97 21.13 37.62
C ILE A 284 -7.62 21.84 37.65
N LEU A 285 -7.55 23.15 37.38
CA LEU A 285 -6.29 23.92 37.37
C LEU A 285 -5.45 23.72 38.66
N PRO A 286 -6.00 23.78 39.88
CA PRO A 286 -5.20 23.55 41.09
C PRO A 286 -4.59 22.14 41.15
N ALA A 287 -5.29 21.14 40.62
CA ALA A 287 -4.79 19.76 40.56
C ALA A 287 -3.70 19.61 39.50
N LEU A 288 -3.85 20.25 38.33
CA LEU A 288 -2.79 20.31 37.31
C LEU A 288 -1.51 20.94 37.88
N THR A 289 -1.65 22.08 38.56
CA THR A 289 -0.52 22.76 39.23
C THR A 289 0.11 21.91 40.32
N SER A 290 -0.69 21.13 41.07
CA SER A 290 -0.15 20.22 42.09
C SER A 290 0.59 19.02 41.49
N ILE A 291 0.19 18.53 40.31
CA ILE A 291 0.84 17.42 39.61
C ILE A 291 2.16 17.90 38.98
N LEU A 292 2.14 19.06 38.33
CA LEU A 292 3.22 19.49 37.44
C LEU A 292 4.16 20.55 38.03
N GLY A 293 3.73 21.26 39.07
CA GLY A 293 4.35 22.51 39.48
C GLY A 293 3.79 23.71 38.71
N HIS A 294 3.89 24.90 39.31
CA HIS A 294 3.31 26.13 38.76
C HIS A 294 4.02 26.58 37.47
N GLU A 295 5.33 26.35 37.38
CA GLU A 295 6.19 26.68 36.25
C GLU A 295 5.92 25.84 34.99
N HIS A 296 5.13 24.77 35.12
CA HIS A 296 4.75 23.85 34.05
C HIS A 296 3.29 24.01 33.60
N VAL A 297 2.56 25.01 34.10
CA VAL A 297 1.16 25.28 33.74
C VAL A 297 1.00 26.74 33.35
N SER A 298 0.37 27.02 32.19
CA SER A 298 0.12 28.38 31.72
C SER A 298 -1.30 28.56 31.18
N THR A 299 -1.96 29.59 31.68
CA THR A 299 -3.25 30.10 31.17
C THR A 299 -3.10 31.44 30.45
N SER A 300 -1.88 31.87 30.15
CA SER A 300 -1.62 33.13 29.44
C SER A 300 -2.21 33.09 28.04
N ASP A 301 -2.92 34.15 27.63
CA ASP A 301 -3.57 34.22 26.32
C ASP A 301 -2.56 34.10 25.17
N VAL A 302 -1.41 34.77 25.26
CA VAL A 302 -0.35 34.69 24.23
C VAL A 302 0.16 33.26 24.07
N VAL A 303 0.38 32.56 25.18
CA VAL A 303 0.83 31.17 25.17
C VAL A 303 -0.25 30.28 24.55
N ARG A 304 -1.49 30.43 24.97
CA ARG A 304 -2.61 29.64 24.44
C ARG A 304 -2.80 29.86 22.93
N GLU A 305 -2.73 31.11 22.46
CA GLU A 305 -2.81 31.44 21.04
C GLU A 305 -1.69 30.80 20.21
N GLN A 306 -0.44 30.80 20.72
CA GLN A 306 0.69 30.14 20.07
C GLN A 306 0.49 28.61 19.96
N HIS A 307 -0.21 28.00 20.91
CA HIS A 307 -0.50 26.57 20.92
C HIS A 307 -1.88 26.22 20.33
N GLY A 308 -2.56 27.20 19.73
CA GLY A 308 -3.86 27.05 19.07
C GLY A 308 -3.79 27.05 17.54
N LYS A 309 -2.59 27.05 16.97
CA LYS A 309 -2.32 27.08 15.53
C LYS A 309 -1.05 26.31 15.18
N ASP A 310 -1.01 25.79 13.96
CA ASP A 310 0.21 25.32 13.30
C ASP A 310 0.58 26.25 12.13
N GLU A 311 1.53 25.82 11.29
CA GLU A 311 1.98 26.56 10.11
C GLU A 311 0.99 26.49 8.93
N GLY A 312 -0.11 25.76 9.10
CA GLY A 312 -1.18 25.62 8.12
C GLY A 312 -2.05 26.88 7.95
N PRO A 313 -2.96 26.87 6.96
CA PRO A 313 -3.85 27.99 6.68
C PRO A 313 -4.87 28.29 7.79
N PHE A 314 -5.03 27.35 8.74
CA PHE A 314 -5.88 27.50 9.92
C PHE A 314 -5.35 28.54 10.91
N ASN A 315 -4.14 29.06 10.72
CA ASN A 315 -3.59 30.18 11.48
C ASN A 315 -4.41 31.48 11.40
N THR A 316 -5.33 31.61 10.43
CA THR A 316 -6.25 32.74 10.26
C THR A 316 -7.42 32.71 11.26
N ARG A 317 -7.71 31.55 11.85
CA ARG A 317 -8.70 31.37 12.93
C ARG A 317 -8.14 30.43 14.01
N PRO A 318 -7.23 30.93 14.88
CA PRO A 318 -6.64 30.13 15.94
C PRO A 318 -7.72 29.52 16.84
N ALA A 319 -7.54 28.26 17.22
CA ALA A 319 -8.37 27.57 18.20
C ALA A 319 -7.53 27.31 19.46
N PRO A 320 -7.36 28.31 20.35
CA PRO A 320 -6.51 28.17 21.51
C PRO A 320 -7.09 27.16 22.52
N PRO A 321 -6.25 26.35 23.19
CA PRO A 321 -6.67 25.54 24.32
C PRO A 321 -7.05 26.43 25.52
N ASP A 322 -7.65 25.83 26.56
CA ASP A 322 -7.95 26.53 27.81
C ASP A 322 -6.71 26.69 28.70
N VAL A 323 -5.79 25.73 28.63
CA VAL A 323 -4.53 25.72 29.36
C VAL A 323 -3.47 24.96 28.57
N VAL A 324 -2.22 25.41 28.67
CA VAL A 324 -1.04 24.72 28.15
C VAL A 324 -0.23 24.20 29.31
N VAL A 325 0.19 22.94 29.24
CA VAL A 325 1.02 22.29 30.24
C VAL A 325 2.29 21.70 29.63
N TRP A 326 3.37 21.63 30.40
CA TRP A 326 4.65 21.02 30.00
C TRP A 326 5.06 19.90 30.94
N PRO A 327 4.49 18.69 30.80
CA PRO A 327 4.87 17.55 31.62
C PRO A 327 6.37 17.22 31.47
N PRO A 328 7.13 17.08 32.57
CA PRO A 328 8.57 16.78 32.49
C PRO A 328 8.90 15.29 32.32
N SER A 329 7.92 14.38 32.47
CA SER A 329 8.12 12.94 32.30
C SER A 329 6.85 12.23 31.82
N VAL A 330 7.00 10.98 31.38
CA VAL A 330 5.87 10.13 30.97
C VAL A 330 4.86 9.90 32.11
N GLU A 331 5.32 9.79 33.36
CA GLU A 331 4.44 9.64 34.52
C GLU A 331 3.55 10.87 34.68
N HIS A 332 4.10 12.07 34.52
CA HIS A 332 3.34 13.32 34.57
C HIS A 332 2.34 13.43 33.41
N VAL A 333 2.71 13.00 32.20
CA VAL A 333 1.77 12.90 31.06
C VAL A 333 0.60 11.98 31.45
N SER A 334 0.89 10.78 31.96
CA SER A 334 -0.11 9.82 32.43
C SER A 334 -1.04 10.41 33.50
N GLU A 335 -0.51 11.08 34.52
CA GLU A 335 -1.33 11.66 35.60
C GLU A 335 -2.22 12.82 35.11
N VAL A 336 -1.70 13.70 34.25
CA VAL A 336 -2.50 14.76 33.62
C VAL A 336 -3.62 14.14 32.76
N MET A 337 -3.31 13.11 31.98
CA MET A 337 -4.29 12.44 31.13
C MET A 337 -5.37 11.73 31.95
N LYS A 338 -5.02 11.04 33.05
CA LYS A 338 -6.00 10.46 33.99
C LYS A 338 -6.95 11.51 34.55
N LEU A 339 -6.42 12.67 34.94
CA LEU A 339 -7.21 13.78 35.46
C LEU A 339 -8.17 14.34 34.40
N CYS A 340 -7.70 14.55 33.18
CA CYS A 340 -8.52 15.01 32.06
C CYS A 340 -9.59 13.98 31.68
N TYR A 341 -9.22 12.70 31.61
CA TYR A 341 -10.12 11.59 31.31
C TYR A 341 -11.23 11.46 32.36
N LYS A 342 -10.90 11.57 33.65
CA LYS A 342 -11.89 11.55 34.75
C LYS A 342 -12.87 12.73 34.67
N SER A 343 -12.41 13.88 34.21
CA SER A 343 -13.17 15.13 34.14
C SER A 343 -13.87 15.38 32.80
N ASP A 344 -13.74 14.44 31.85
CA ASP A 344 -14.25 14.57 30.47
C ASP A 344 -13.74 15.84 29.77
N ILE A 345 -12.41 16.06 29.81
CA ILE A 345 -11.73 17.21 29.21
C ILE A 345 -10.90 16.77 28.00
N PRO A 346 -11.04 17.44 26.83
CA PRO A 346 -10.21 17.17 25.65
C PRO A 346 -8.71 17.39 25.90
N MET A 347 -7.89 16.59 25.23
CA MET A 347 -6.43 16.61 25.32
C MET A 347 -5.82 16.74 23.94
N ILE A 348 -4.91 17.70 23.77
CA ILE A 348 -4.26 18.01 22.49
C ILE A 348 -2.75 17.82 22.66
N PRO A 349 -2.16 16.77 22.06
CA PRO A 349 -0.71 16.61 22.05
C PRO A 349 -0.05 17.70 21.18
N PHE A 350 1.05 18.28 21.65
CA PHE A 350 1.76 19.34 20.96
C PHE A 350 3.27 19.07 20.94
N GLY A 351 3.84 18.99 19.73
CA GLY A 351 5.28 18.90 19.47
C GLY A 351 5.88 20.28 19.21
N THR A 352 6.45 20.51 18.03
CA THR A 352 6.99 21.82 17.62
C THR A 352 5.99 22.73 16.90
N GLY A 353 4.76 22.26 16.64
CA GLY A 353 3.70 23.07 16.01
C GLY A 353 3.86 23.28 14.50
N THR A 354 4.74 22.53 13.83
CA THR A 354 5.09 22.73 12.41
C THR A 354 4.17 22.02 11.42
N GLY A 355 3.02 21.48 11.87
CA GLY A 355 2.05 20.81 11.00
C GLY A 355 1.35 21.79 10.04
N LEU A 356 0.63 21.25 9.06
CA LEU A 356 -0.05 22.06 8.02
C LEU A 356 -1.57 21.85 7.95
N GLU A 357 -2.10 20.84 8.62
CA GLU A 357 -3.51 20.43 8.49
C GLU A 357 -4.38 20.79 9.71
N GLY A 358 -3.87 21.63 10.63
CA GLY A 358 -4.58 22.05 11.83
C GLY A 358 -4.55 21.01 12.96
N GLY A 359 -3.54 20.14 12.97
CA GLY A 359 -3.46 18.99 13.89
C GLY A 359 -3.43 19.38 15.38
N VAL A 360 -2.88 20.56 15.68
CA VAL A 360 -2.73 21.09 17.06
C VAL A 360 -3.84 22.06 17.47
N CYS A 361 -4.77 22.39 16.58
CA CYS A 361 -5.85 23.34 16.87
C CYS A 361 -6.84 22.76 17.90
N ALA A 362 -7.07 23.42 19.03
CA ALA A 362 -7.96 22.94 20.09
C ALA A 362 -9.44 23.27 19.80
N LEU A 363 -10.01 22.64 18.77
CA LEU A 363 -11.39 22.89 18.30
C LEU A 363 -12.48 22.77 19.37
N GLN A 364 -12.23 22.00 20.43
CA GLN A 364 -13.15 21.78 21.54
C GLN A 364 -12.61 22.32 22.88
N GLY A 365 -11.62 23.22 22.85
CA GLY A 365 -10.91 23.67 24.05
C GLY A 365 -10.10 22.53 24.70
N GLY A 366 -9.91 22.61 26.01
CA GLY A 366 -9.24 21.58 26.81
C GLY A 366 -7.78 21.87 27.11
N VAL A 367 -7.02 20.79 27.36
CA VAL A 367 -5.63 20.85 27.81
C VAL A 367 -4.68 20.54 26.65
N CYS A 368 -3.80 21.48 26.34
CA CYS A 368 -2.68 21.26 25.42
C CYS A 368 -1.47 20.71 26.19
N LEU A 369 -1.01 19.52 25.80
CA LEU A 369 0.15 18.83 26.35
C LEU A 369 1.36 19.18 25.47
N ASN A 370 2.10 20.21 25.84
CA ASN A 370 3.34 20.56 25.14
C ASN A 370 4.49 19.68 25.64
N LEU A 371 4.99 18.85 24.73
CA LEU A 371 6.00 17.83 25.00
C LEU A 371 7.45 18.29 24.70
N THR A 372 7.64 19.55 24.29
CA THR A 372 8.96 20.08 23.87
C THR A 372 10.01 20.07 24.96
N LYS A 373 9.62 20.06 26.24
CA LYS A 373 10.57 19.99 27.38
C LYS A 373 11.06 18.57 27.69
N MET A 374 10.47 17.54 27.07
CA MET A 374 10.97 16.17 27.14
C MET A 374 11.90 15.97 25.93
N ASP A 375 13.12 16.49 25.99
CA ASP A 375 14.03 16.66 24.84
C ASP A 375 15.31 15.83 24.93
N GLN A 376 15.29 14.74 25.69
CA GLN A 376 16.47 13.90 25.91
C GLN A 376 16.58 12.77 24.89
N VAL A 377 17.82 12.51 24.43
CA VAL A 377 18.20 11.25 23.79
C VAL A 377 18.43 10.23 24.90
N MET A 378 17.55 9.23 25.00
CA MET A 378 17.50 8.30 26.14
C MET A 378 18.52 7.17 26.01
N GLU A 379 18.66 6.63 24.79
CA GLU A 379 19.55 5.51 24.48
C GLU A 379 19.98 5.64 23.02
N CYS A 380 21.27 5.47 22.72
CA CYS A 380 21.79 5.47 21.35
C CYS A 380 22.68 4.24 21.15
N ASN A 381 22.25 3.32 20.30
CA ASN A 381 22.89 2.03 20.07
C ASN A 381 23.55 2.04 18.70
N MET A 382 24.79 2.53 18.66
CA MET A 382 25.52 2.75 17.41
C MET A 382 25.74 1.45 16.64
N GLU A 383 26.01 0.35 17.34
CA GLU A 383 26.25 -0.97 16.75
C GLU A 383 24.98 -1.60 16.15
N ASP A 384 23.81 -1.24 16.70
CA ASP A 384 22.49 -1.74 16.26
C ASP A 384 21.82 -0.81 15.23
N PHE A 385 22.36 0.41 15.08
CA PHE A 385 21.82 1.47 14.24
C PHE A 385 20.42 1.89 14.69
N ASP A 386 20.26 2.16 15.99
CA ASP A 386 19.02 2.67 16.56
C ASP A 386 19.23 3.69 17.67
N VAL A 387 18.18 4.46 17.94
CA VAL A 387 18.17 5.49 18.99
C VAL A 387 16.76 5.59 19.59
N THR A 388 16.67 5.76 20.91
CA THR A 388 15.43 6.08 21.61
C THR A 388 15.46 7.52 22.07
N VAL A 389 14.46 8.30 21.69
CA VAL A 389 14.36 9.75 21.95
C VAL A 389 13.05 10.11 22.63
N GLN A 390 13.06 11.16 23.44
CA GLN A 390 11.87 11.80 23.96
C GLN A 390 11.21 12.73 22.91
N PRO A 391 9.92 13.10 23.08
CA PRO A 391 9.13 13.79 22.06
C PRO A 391 9.57 15.20 21.69
N GLY A 392 10.32 15.89 22.55
CA GLY A 392 10.88 17.20 22.28
C GLY A 392 12.15 17.20 21.42
N VAL A 393 12.78 16.03 21.21
CA VAL A 393 13.96 15.93 20.34
C VAL A 393 13.55 16.22 18.89
N THR A 394 14.18 17.23 18.28
CA THR A 394 13.96 17.59 16.88
C THR A 394 14.85 16.77 15.94
N ARG A 395 14.50 16.75 14.65
CA ARG A 395 15.31 16.09 13.62
C ARG A 395 16.74 16.62 13.62
N ASP A 396 16.91 17.93 13.62
CA ASP A 396 18.24 18.56 13.60
C ASP A 396 18.98 18.33 14.93
N GLY A 397 18.25 18.34 16.04
CA GLY A 397 18.80 17.99 17.35
C GLY A 397 19.39 16.58 17.39
N LEU A 398 18.66 15.58 16.88
CA LEU A 398 19.16 14.20 16.80
C LEU A 398 20.36 14.08 15.86
N ASN A 399 20.27 14.63 14.64
CA ASN A 399 21.37 14.56 13.69
C ASN A 399 22.63 15.28 14.19
N HIS A 400 22.48 16.38 14.92
CA HIS A 400 23.59 17.03 15.61
C HIS A 400 24.20 16.12 16.69
N TYR A 401 23.38 15.43 17.48
CA TYR A 401 23.83 14.52 18.53
C TYR A 401 24.64 13.33 17.98
N VAL A 402 24.20 12.72 16.87
CA VAL A 402 24.86 11.54 16.29
C VAL A 402 25.98 11.84 15.29
N ARG A 403 26.22 13.12 14.95
CA ARG A 403 27.09 13.54 13.84
C ARG A 403 28.50 12.93 13.85
N ASP A 404 29.09 12.74 15.03
CA ASP A 404 30.48 12.30 15.21
C ASP A 404 30.64 10.76 15.22
N HIS A 405 29.54 10.03 14.98
CA HIS A 405 29.48 8.56 15.09
C HIS A 405 29.36 7.85 13.73
N GLY A 406 29.38 8.59 12.62
CA GLY A 406 29.19 8.04 11.27
C GLY A 406 27.78 7.51 11.00
N LEU A 407 26.80 7.94 11.81
CA LEU A 407 25.38 7.61 11.68
C LEU A 407 24.54 8.88 11.51
N TRP A 408 23.35 8.74 10.95
CA TRP A 408 22.37 9.82 10.81
C TRP A 408 20.93 9.29 10.73
N PHE A 409 19.97 10.18 10.94
CA PHE A 409 18.55 9.95 10.75
C PHE A 409 18.07 10.60 9.43
N PRO A 410 17.50 9.84 8.48
CA PRO A 410 17.37 10.31 7.10
C PRO A 410 16.06 11.00 6.74
N VAL A 411 14.99 10.80 7.52
CA VAL A 411 13.68 11.38 7.20
C VAL A 411 13.73 12.89 7.45
N ASP A 412 13.51 13.67 6.40
CA ASP A 412 13.81 15.10 6.36
C ASP A 412 12.65 15.93 5.80
N PRO A 413 11.56 16.13 6.58
CA PRO A 413 10.52 17.08 6.21
C PRO A 413 11.11 18.50 6.11
N GLY A 414 10.38 19.40 5.44
CA GLY A 414 10.83 20.78 5.20
C GLY A 414 11.06 21.62 6.46
N ALA A 415 10.44 21.26 7.59
CA ALA A 415 10.60 21.93 8.89
C ALA A 415 11.45 21.09 9.86
N ASP A 416 12.14 21.75 10.81
CA ASP A 416 12.76 21.04 11.95
C ASP A 416 11.68 20.63 12.96
N ALA A 417 11.06 19.50 12.69
CA ALA A 417 9.97 18.95 13.48
C ALA A 417 10.49 18.09 14.65
N SER A 418 9.71 18.02 15.72
CA SER A 418 9.89 16.99 16.76
C SER A 418 9.74 15.58 16.16
N LEU A 419 10.63 14.65 16.50
CA LEU A 419 10.63 13.28 15.98
C LEU A 419 9.35 12.50 16.33
N CYS A 420 8.79 12.68 17.53
CA CYS A 420 7.50 12.08 17.88
C CYS A 420 6.32 12.75 17.15
N GLY A 421 6.41 14.05 16.85
CA GLY A 421 5.46 14.73 15.97
C GLY A 421 5.50 14.14 14.56
N MET A 422 6.69 13.90 14.03
CA MET A 422 6.89 13.20 12.75
C MET A 422 6.29 11.79 12.77
N CYS A 423 6.44 11.04 13.87
CA CYS A 423 5.77 9.75 14.05
C CYS A 423 4.25 9.92 13.97
N ALA A 424 3.69 10.88 14.72
CA ALA A 424 2.25 11.11 14.79
C ALA A 424 1.65 11.48 13.43
N THR A 425 2.36 12.18 12.56
CA THR A 425 1.88 12.55 11.21
C THR A 425 2.31 11.59 10.10
N SER A 426 3.10 10.56 10.43
CA SER A 426 3.74 9.68 9.43
C SER A 426 4.56 10.46 8.39
N ALA A 427 5.36 11.42 8.87
CA ALA A 427 6.10 12.35 8.02
C ALA A 427 6.98 11.65 6.98
N SER A 428 7.20 12.34 5.85
CA SER A 428 8.08 11.94 4.77
C SER A 428 9.22 12.96 4.61
N GLY A 429 9.81 13.06 3.41
CA GLY A 429 10.85 14.04 3.08
C GLY A 429 11.55 13.68 1.78
N THR A 430 12.50 14.52 1.37
CA THR A 430 13.23 14.36 0.10
C THR A 430 14.00 13.05 0.00
N ASN A 431 14.39 12.45 1.14
CA ASN A 431 15.12 11.20 1.22
C ASN A 431 14.23 9.93 1.23
N ALA A 432 12.90 10.08 1.21
CA ALA A 432 11.97 8.97 1.38
C ALA A 432 12.12 7.89 0.30
N VAL A 433 12.40 8.29 -0.94
CA VAL A 433 12.65 7.37 -2.07
C VAL A 433 13.72 6.32 -1.78
N ARG A 434 14.74 6.67 -0.97
CA ARG A 434 15.85 5.77 -0.63
C ARG A 434 15.73 5.14 0.75
N TYR A 435 15.31 5.93 1.74
CA TYR A 435 15.40 5.56 3.15
C TYR A 435 14.04 5.27 3.79
N GLY A 436 12.95 5.43 3.04
CA GLY A 436 11.58 5.28 3.53
C GLY A 436 11.11 6.48 4.36
N THR A 437 9.85 6.42 4.78
CA THR A 437 9.19 7.45 5.58
C THR A 437 9.33 7.14 7.07
N MET A 438 8.64 7.90 7.93
CA MET A 438 8.50 7.52 9.35
C MET A 438 7.91 6.11 9.53
N ARG A 439 7.03 5.65 8.65
CA ARG A 439 6.48 4.28 8.71
C ARG A 439 7.56 3.20 8.68
N GLU A 440 8.63 3.39 7.92
CA GLU A 440 9.72 2.42 7.78
C GLU A 440 10.83 2.63 8.83
N ASN A 441 10.95 3.84 9.38
CA ASN A 441 12.03 4.23 10.27
C ASN A 441 11.69 4.15 11.76
N VAL A 442 10.42 3.97 12.14
CA VAL A 442 10.01 3.76 13.53
C VAL A 442 10.04 2.26 13.90
N ILE A 443 10.74 1.94 14.99
CA ILE A 443 10.87 0.58 15.52
C ILE A 443 9.85 0.32 16.64
N ASN A 444 9.75 1.25 17.59
CA ASN A 444 8.87 1.16 18.75
C ASN A 444 8.44 2.56 19.20
N LEU A 445 7.27 2.65 19.85
CA LEU A 445 6.72 3.88 20.41
C LEU A 445 6.25 3.62 21.84
N GLU A 446 6.62 4.49 22.77
CA GLU A 446 5.96 4.61 24.06
C GLU A 446 4.80 5.60 23.91
N VAL A 447 3.60 5.18 24.29
CA VAL A 447 2.37 5.94 24.12
C VAL A 447 1.57 5.93 25.41
N VAL A 448 1.07 7.10 25.80
CA VAL A 448 0.08 7.24 26.86
C VAL A 448 -1.31 7.30 26.23
N LEU A 449 -2.15 6.30 26.51
CA LEU A 449 -3.52 6.21 26.02
C LEU A 449 -4.44 7.21 26.73
N ALA A 450 -5.65 7.40 26.21
CA ALA A 450 -6.61 8.40 26.70
C ALA A 450 -6.90 8.30 28.22
N ASP A 451 -6.89 7.09 28.77
CA ASP A 451 -7.12 6.82 30.20
C ASP A 451 -5.86 6.98 31.09
N GLY A 452 -4.73 7.35 30.47
CA GLY A 452 -3.42 7.48 31.10
C GLY A 452 -2.63 6.17 31.21
N THR A 453 -3.08 5.08 30.58
CA THR A 453 -2.30 3.84 30.50
C THR A 453 -1.06 4.06 29.63
N ILE A 454 0.12 3.71 30.14
CA ILE A 454 1.39 3.76 29.40
C ILE A 454 1.59 2.40 28.71
N VAL A 455 1.79 2.43 27.39
CA VAL A 455 2.05 1.23 26.57
C VAL A 455 3.27 1.44 25.69
N GLU A 456 4.05 0.38 25.49
CA GLU A 456 5.07 0.34 24.43
C GLU A 456 4.58 -0.54 23.29
N ALA A 457 4.43 0.04 22.10
CA ALA A 457 3.68 -0.54 20.99
C ALA A 457 4.26 -1.87 20.46
N ALA A 458 5.58 -2.02 20.46
CA ALA A 458 6.28 -3.26 20.11
C ALA A 458 6.64 -4.12 21.34
N GLY A 459 6.33 -3.65 22.55
CA GLY A 459 6.70 -4.24 23.84
C GLY A 459 7.91 -3.56 24.49
N LYS A 460 8.05 -3.76 25.80
CA LYS A 460 9.03 -3.05 26.64
C LYS A 460 10.46 -3.18 26.15
N GLY A 461 11.11 -2.05 25.85
CA GLY A 461 12.51 -1.96 25.43
C GLY A 461 12.81 -2.68 24.11
N ARG A 462 11.80 -2.91 23.26
CA ARG A 462 11.98 -3.66 22.02
C ARG A 462 12.63 -2.79 20.94
N ARG A 463 13.79 -3.26 20.45
CA ARG A 463 14.59 -2.60 19.41
C ARG A 463 14.79 -3.47 18.15
N THR A 464 14.18 -4.65 18.10
CA THR A 464 14.39 -5.62 17.03
C THR A 464 13.70 -5.21 15.72
N LYS A 465 14.46 -5.18 14.62
CA LYS A 465 13.95 -4.85 13.26
C LYS A 465 12.96 -5.87 12.68
N LYS A 466 12.86 -7.06 13.27
CA LYS A 466 11.96 -8.13 12.84
C LYS A 466 11.15 -8.64 14.02
N THR A 467 9.84 -8.69 13.85
CA THR A 467 8.92 -9.31 14.78
C THR A 467 7.67 -9.79 14.03
N ALA A 468 7.11 -10.91 14.48
CA ALA A 468 5.80 -11.40 14.08
C ALA A 468 4.94 -11.70 15.33
N ALA A 469 5.32 -11.13 16.47
CA ALA A 469 4.65 -11.35 17.74
C ALA A 469 3.44 -10.41 17.87
N GLY A 470 2.25 -10.90 17.50
CA GLY A 470 0.99 -10.17 17.62
C GLY A 470 0.79 -9.09 16.55
N TYR A 471 -0.07 -8.12 16.85
CA TYR A 471 -0.40 -7.03 15.94
C TYR A 471 0.69 -5.96 15.90
N ASN A 472 0.88 -5.32 14.75
CA ASN A 472 1.79 -4.18 14.61
C ASN A 472 1.11 -2.91 15.13
N LEU A 473 1.15 -2.70 16.44
CA LEU A 473 0.61 -1.48 17.06
C LEU A 473 1.49 -0.26 16.79
N THR A 474 2.79 -0.42 16.52
CA THR A 474 3.68 0.70 16.18
C THR A 474 3.13 1.47 14.98
N ASN A 475 2.80 0.77 13.90
CA ASN A 475 2.22 1.40 12.70
C ASN A 475 0.75 1.80 12.85
N LEU A 476 0.09 1.41 13.95
CA LEU A 476 -1.23 1.95 14.29
C LEU A 476 -1.12 3.38 14.85
N PHE A 477 -0.08 3.66 15.63
CA PHE A 477 0.15 4.99 16.20
C PHE A 477 0.88 5.93 15.24
N VAL A 478 1.71 5.40 14.34
CA VAL A 478 2.31 6.20 13.25
C VAL A 478 1.20 6.69 12.31
N GLY A 479 1.10 8.01 12.12
CA GLY A 479 0.04 8.63 11.33
C GLY A 479 -1.31 8.79 12.06
N SER A 480 -1.36 8.55 13.38
CA SER A 480 -2.60 8.71 14.17
C SER A 480 -2.95 10.16 14.53
N GLU A 481 -2.05 11.11 14.27
CA GLU A 481 -2.19 12.54 14.54
C GLU A 481 -2.58 12.86 16.00
N GLY A 482 -2.11 12.04 16.94
CA GLY A 482 -2.41 12.19 18.37
C GLY A 482 -3.86 11.83 18.75
N THR A 483 -4.64 11.28 17.83
CA THR A 483 -6.03 10.89 18.09
C THR A 483 -6.13 9.57 18.88
N LEU A 484 -5.09 8.75 18.92
CA LEU A 484 -5.10 7.46 19.64
C LEU A 484 -4.32 7.48 20.96
N GLY A 485 -3.58 8.56 21.25
CA GLY A 485 -2.74 8.68 22.43
C GLY A 485 -1.64 9.73 22.26
N VAL A 486 -0.84 9.92 23.30
CA VAL A 486 0.31 10.83 23.33
C VAL A 486 1.59 10.01 23.22
N ILE A 487 2.40 10.24 22.18
CA ILE A 487 3.71 9.58 22.03
C ILE A 487 4.73 10.25 22.97
N THR A 488 5.28 9.49 23.92
CA THR A 488 6.23 9.97 24.94
C THR A 488 7.66 9.45 24.78
N ALA A 489 7.88 8.50 23.87
CA ALA A 489 9.19 8.15 23.36
C ALA A 489 9.10 7.47 22.00
N ALA A 490 10.12 7.62 21.16
CA ALA A 490 10.24 6.92 19.89
C ALA A 490 11.59 6.21 19.77
N THR A 491 11.57 4.94 19.42
CA THR A 491 12.78 4.20 19.02
C THR A 491 12.86 4.18 17.50
N LEU A 492 13.90 4.78 16.96
CA LEU A 492 14.07 5.07 15.54
C LEU A 492 15.29 4.35 14.98
N ARG A 493 15.22 4.02 13.69
CA ARG A 493 16.36 3.50 12.93
C ARG A 493 17.31 4.64 12.57
N LEU A 494 18.60 4.43 12.82
CA LEU A 494 19.68 5.21 12.25
C LEU A 494 20.22 4.53 10.99
N HIS A 495 20.86 5.30 10.13
CA HIS A 495 21.51 4.82 8.91
C HIS A 495 22.97 5.24 8.91
N ALA A 496 23.82 4.50 8.20
CA ALA A 496 25.21 4.90 8.00
C ALA A 496 25.28 6.20 7.21
N LEU A 497 26.18 7.09 7.61
CA LEU A 497 26.49 8.29 6.86
C LEU A 497 27.20 7.89 5.54
N PRO A 498 26.70 8.33 4.37
CA PRO A 498 27.36 8.05 3.10
C PRO A 498 28.78 8.64 3.05
N GLU A 499 29.73 7.88 2.50
CA GLU A 499 31.12 8.34 2.31
C GLU A 499 31.21 9.50 1.30
N ALA A 500 30.37 9.44 0.26
CA ALA A 500 30.26 10.47 -0.75
C ALA A 500 28.80 10.77 -1.11
N MET A 501 28.59 12.01 -1.54
CA MET A 501 27.31 12.49 -2.04
C MET A 501 27.54 13.35 -3.29
N ILE A 502 26.72 13.17 -4.32
CA ILE A 502 26.73 14.01 -5.52
C ILE A 502 25.33 14.59 -5.70
N ALA A 503 25.26 15.91 -5.89
CA ALA A 503 24.04 16.59 -6.33
C ALA A 503 24.10 16.79 -7.85
N ALA A 504 22.98 16.61 -8.53
CA ALA A 504 22.82 16.88 -9.96
C ALA A 504 21.54 17.67 -10.23
N VAL A 505 21.53 18.47 -11.30
CA VAL A 505 20.37 19.23 -11.78
C VAL A 505 20.26 19.04 -13.28
N CYS A 506 19.03 18.87 -13.78
CA CYS A 506 18.77 18.76 -15.22
C CYS A 506 17.43 19.40 -15.58
N SER A 507 17.41 20.18 -16.66
CA SER A 507 16.23 20.83 -17.20
C SER A 507 15.60 19.99 -18.32
N PHE A 508 14.28 20.06 -18.45
CA PHE A 508 13.49 19.26 -19.37
C PHE A 508 12.46 20.12 -20.10
N PRO A 509 12.18 19.83 -21.38
CA PRO A 509 11.22 20.60 -22.16
C PRO A 509 9.77 20.45 -21.65
N THR A 510 9.45 19.33 -20.99
CA THR A 510 8.09 19.04 -20.51
C THR A 510 8.10 18.33 -19.16
N VAL A 511 6.96 18.39 -18.46
CA VAL A 511 6.71 17.61 -17.24
C VAL A 511 6.83 16.11 -17.52
N GLN A 512 6.29 15.66 -18.65
CA GLN A 512 6.33 14.26 -19.07
C GLN A 512 7.77 13.75 -19.18
N ALA A 513 8.66 14.49 -19.84
CA ALA A 513 10.07 14.13 -19.98
C ALA A 513 10.81 13.98 -18.64
N ALA A 514 10.55 14.90 -17.69
CA ALA A 514 11.13 14.83 -16.35
C ALA A 514 10.62 13.60 -15.56
N VAL A 515 9.32 13.29 -15.65
CA VAL A 515 8.76 12.13 -14.96
C VAL A 515 9.19 10.81 -15.63
N ASP A 516 9.27 10.74 -16.95
CA ASP A 516 9.77 9.56 -17.67
C ASP A 516 11.22 9.26 -17.28
N THR A 517 12.04 10.30 -17.13
CA THR A 517 13.40 10.19 -16.57
C THR A 517 13.36 9.59 -15.16
N THR A 518 12.50 10.11 -14.28
CA THR A 518 12.34 9.60 -12.91
C THR A 518 11.98 8.11 -12.90
N VAL A 519 11.00 7.71 -13.71
CA VAL A 519 10.59 6.30 -13.84
C VAL A 519 11.73 5.42 -14.32
N GLN A 520 12.48 5.86 -15.34
CA GLN A 520 13.60 5.09 -15.91
C GLN A 520 14.76 4.96 -14.93
N VAL A 521 15.09 6.01 -14.17
CA VAL A 521 16.10 5.98 -13.10
C VAL A 521 15.72 4.94 -12.03
N LEU A 522 14.44 4.91 -11.62
CA LEU A 522 13.96 3.92 -10.66
C LEU A 522 13.95 2.49 -11.24
N GLN A 523 13.52 2.32 -12.50
CA GLN A 523 13.46 1.01 -13.18
C GLN A 523 14.84 0.39 -13.43
N THR A 524 15.87 1.23 -13.58
CA THR A 524 17.26 0.79 -13.72
C THR A 524 17.92 0.49 -12.37
N ASN A 525 17.18 0.65 -11.26
CA ASN A 525 17.64 0.39 -9.90
C ASN A 525 18.90 1.20 -9.53
N ILE A 526 19.01 2.43 -10.07
CA ILE A 526 19.98 3.40 -9.59
C ILE A 526 19.55 3.82 -8.18
N PRO A 527 20.40 3.68 -7.14
CA PRO A 527 20.04 3.99 -5.76
C PRO A 527 20.06 5.50 -5.52
N ILE A 528 19.14 6.21 -6.18
CA ILE A 528 18.96 7.64 -6.03
C ILE A 528 18.52 7.96 -4.60
N ALA A 529 19.17 8.95 -3.98
CA ALA A 529 18.87 9.38 -2.62
C ALA A 529 17.71 10.37 -2.60
N ARG A 530 17.67 11.28 -3.59
CA ARG A 530 16.64 12.31 -3.76
C ARG A 530 16.38 12.54 -5.24
N ILE A 531 15.13 12.76 -5.62
CA ILE A 531 14.73 13.18 -6.96
C ILE A 531 13.51 14.09 -6.87
N GLU A 532 13.80 15.38 -6.93
CA GLU A 532 12.85 16.47 -6.71
C GLU A 532 12.52 17.14 -8.02
N PHE A 533 11.24 17.44 -8.24
CA PHE A 533 10.76 18.17 -9.40
C PHE A 533 10.39 19.60 -9.03
N LEU A 534 10.78 20.57 -9.86
CA LEU A 534 10.27 21.94 -9.88
C LEU A 534 9.70 22.23 -11.27
N ASP A 535 8.53 22.84 -11.32
CA ASP A 535 7.98 23.35 -12.58
C ASP A 535 8.60 24.69 -13.02
N ASP A 536 8.24 25.16 -14.21
CA ASP A 536 8.72 26.41 -14.79
C ASP A 536 8.46 27.63 -13.90
N LYS A 537 7.29 27.68 -13.23
CA LYS A 537 6.93 28.76 -12.31
C LYS A 537 7.75 28.74 -11.02
N SER A 538 8.04 27.55 -10.52
CA SER A 538 8.95 27.35 -9.37
C SER A 538 10.35 27.85 -9.72
N ILE A 539 10.89 27.46 -10.87
CA ILE A 539 12.22 27.91 -11.32
C ILE A 539 12.26 29.43 -11.54
N GLU A 540 11.22 30.01 -12.16
CA GLU A 540 11.13 31.46 -12.35
C GLU A 540 11.17 32.23 -11.02
N ALA A 541 10.43 31.75 -10.01
CA ALA A 541 10.45 32.33 -8.67
C ALA A 541 11.84 32.23 -8.04
N CYS A 542 12.48 31.05 -8.10
CA CYS A 542 13.80 30.82 -7.54
C CYS A 542 14.91 31.63 -8.22
N ASN A 543 14.86 31.81 -9.54
CA ASN A 543 15.78 32.67 -10.28
C ASN A 543 15.70 34.12 -9.80
N LYS A 544 14.48 34.64 -9.61
CA LYS A 544 14.27 36.01 -9.12
C LYS A 544 14.72 36.20 -7.68
N PHE A 545 14.39 35.26 -6.80
CA PHE A 545 14.65 35.35 -5.36
C PHE A 545 16.11 35.05 -5.00
N SER A 546 16.67 33.99 -5.58
CA SER A 546 18.01 33.49 -5.23
C SER A 546 19.11 33.97 -6.17
N HIS A 547 18.76 34.79 -7.17
CA HIS A 547 19.67 35.26 -8.23
C HIS A 547 20.37 34.12 -8.98
N THR A 548 19.64 33.04 -9.24
CA THR A 548 20.09 31.90 -10.06
C THR A 548 19.71 32.12 -11.53
N SER A 549 20.28 31.31 -12.43
CA SER A 549 20.15 31.47 -13.89
C SER A 549 19.69 30.19 -14.60
N TYR A 550 18.88 29.36 -13.93
CA TYR A 550 18.37 28.12 -14.52
C TYR A 550 17.37 28.43 -15.66
N PRO A 551 17.29 27.60 -16.72
CA PRO A 551 16.20 27.69 -17.69
C PRO A 551 14.86 27.52 -16.98
N ALA A 552 13.92 28.45 -17.20
CA ALA A 552 12.57 28.40 -16.61
C ALA A 552 11.71 27.31 -17.27
N THR A 553 12.06 26.06 -16.99
CA THR A 553 11.48 24.83 -17.55
C THR A 553 11.34 23.79 -16.44
N SER A 554 10.68 22.67 -16.74
CA SER A 554 10.58 21.54 -15.82
C SER A 554 11.98 21.06 -15.44
N THR A 555 12.30 20.96 -14.15
CA THR A 555 13.67 20.70 -13.70
C THR A 555 13.69 19.64 -12.61
N LEU A 556 14.61 18.68 -12.73
CA LEU A 556 14.90 17.70 -11.68
C LEU A 556 16.13 18.09 -10.88
N PHE A 557 16.04 18.03 -9.56
CA PHE A 557 17.16 18.09 -8.63
C PHE A 557 17.36 16.69 -8.04
N MET A 558 18.55 16.14 -8.21
CA MET A 558 18.87 14.76 -7.90
C MET A 558 20.03 14.71 -6.91
N GLU A 559 20.03 13.73 -6.02
CA GLU A 559 21.17 13.46 -5.14
C GLU A 559 21.45 11.95 -5.06
N PHE A 560 22.73 11.59 -5.02
CA PHE A 560 23.20 10.21 -4.96
C PHE A 560 24.08 10.02 -3.73
N HIS A 561 23.85 8.95 -2.98
CA HIS A 561 24.60 8.60 -1.77
C HIS A 561 25.30 7.25 -1.94
N GLY A 562 26.56 7.15 -1.52
CA GLY A 562 27.30 5.88 -1.60
C GLY A 562 28.81 6.05 -1.49
N ALA A 563 29.56 5.10 -2.02
CA ALA A 563 31.01 5.22 -2.14
C ALA A 563 31.38 6.21 -3.27
N PRO A 564 32.56 6.87 -3.22
CA PRO A 564 32.96 7.90 -4.19
C PRO A 564 32.87 7.48 -5.67
N ASN A 565 33.24 6.24 -5.97
CA ASN A 565 33.18 5.68 -7.33
C ASN A 565 31.75 5.29 -7.75
N GLU A 566 30.91 4.85 -6.82
CA GLU A 566 29.52 4.47 -7.08
C GLU A 566 28.67 5.68 -7.41
N VAL A 567 28.74 6.75 -6.60
CA VAL A 567 27.91 7.96 -6.82
C VAL A 567 28.23 8.63 -8.15
N GLU A 568 29.49 8.61 -8.59
CA GLU A 568 29.87 9.14 -9.89
C GLU A 568 29.35 8.26 -11.04
N ALA A 569 29.39 6.94 -10.89
CA ALA A 569 28.81 6.02 -11.86
C ALA A 569 27.29 6.19 -11.97
N HIS A 570 26.59 6.35 -10.84
CA HIS A 570 25.15 6.61 -10.79
C HIS A 570 24.78 7.94 -11.44
N ALA A 571 25.54 9.02 -11.17
CA ALA A 571 25.33 10.32 -11.81
C ALA A 571 25.49 10.25 -13.33
N LYS A 572 26.53 9.58 -13.84
CA LYS A 572 26.74 9.39 -15.30
C LYS A 572 25.66 8.54 -15.96
N ALA A 573 25.26 7.44 -15.32
CA ALA A 573 24.15 6.63 -15.81
C ALA A 573 22.84 7.42 -15.84
N THR A 574 22.63 8.31 -14.87
CA THR A 574 21.45 9.19 -14.82
C THR A 574 21.52 10.27 -15.89
N GLU A 575 22.70 10.84 -16.15
CA GLU A 575 22.94 11.79 -17.25
C GLU A 575 22.57 11.18 -18.63
N GLU A 576 22.93 9.91 -18.87
CA GLU A 576 22.52 9.18 -20.07
C GLU A 576 20.99 9.06 -20.19
N ILE A 577 20.31 8.70 -19.09
CA ILE A 577 18.85 8.61 -19.03
C ILE A 577 18.20 9.98 -19.26
N CYS A 578 18.74 11.05 -18.66
CA CYS A 578 18.28 12.40 -18.91
C CYS A 578 18.38 12.73 -20.41
N GLY A 579 19.50 12.38 -21.06
CA GLY A 579 19.69 12.57 -22.49
C GLY A 579 18.68 11.82 -23.36
N TRP A 580 18.22 10.63 -22.97
CA TRP A 580 17.18 9.88 -23.69
C TRP A 580 15.81 10.56 -23.67
N ASN A 581 15.57 11.41 -22.66
CA ASN A 581 14.31 12.11 -22.45
C ASN A 581 14.47 13.63 -22.71
N GLU A 582 15.39 14.01 -23.60
CA GLU A 582 15.60 15.40 -24.02
C GLU A 582 16.03 16.36 -22.88
N GLY A 583 16.66 15.82 -21.84
CA GLY A 583 17.24 16.60 -20.76
C GLY A 583 18.39 17.48 -21.25
N SER A 584 18.46 18.72 -20.76
CA SER A 584 19.51 19.70 -21.05
C SER A 584 20.18 20.19 -19.78
N ASP A 585 21.32 20.87 -19.96
CA ASP A 585 22.04 21.58 -18.90
C ASP A 585 22.36 20.69 -17.68
N PHE A 586 22.61 19.40 -17.92
CA PHE A 586 22.96 18.47 -16.85
C PHE A 586 24.25 18.93 -16.18
N SER A 587 24.14 19.21 -14.89
CA SER A 587 25.25 19.70 -14.08
C SER A 587 25.26 18.97 -12.76
N TRP A 588 26.43 18.53 -12.30
CA TRP A 588 26.58 17.87 -11.03
C TRP A 588 27.82 18.32 -10.27
N ALA A 589 27.74 18.25 -8.94
CA ALA A 589 28.78 18.70 -8.03
C ALA A 589 29.07 17.70 -6.93
N LYS A 590 30.35 17.63 -6.53
CA LYS A 590 30.86 16.83 -5.41
C LYS A 590 31.11 17.69 -4.17
N ALA A 591 31.73 18.86 -4.35
CA ALA A 591 32.09 19.73 -3.24
C ALA A 591 30.83 20.23 -2.53
N GLN A 592 30.86 20.25 -1.20
CA GLN A 592 29.68 20.58 -0.39
C GLN A 592 29.11 21.96 -0.73
N GLU A 593 29.96 22.97 -0.91
CA GLU A 593 29.55 24.33 -1.28
C GLU A 593 28.83 24.36 -2.63
N ASP A 594 29.36 23.66 -3.63
CA ASP A 594 28.76 23.57 -4.97
C ASP A 594 27.43 22.81 -4.93
N ARG A 595 27.32 21.73 -4.14
CA ARG A 595 26.06 21.01 -3.94
C ARG A 595 25.01 21.91 -3.28
N HIS A 596 25.39 22.65 -2.24
CA HIS A 596 24.51 23.62 -1.59
C HIS A 596 24.06 24.70 -2.58
N HIS A 597 24.95 25.16 -3.46
CA HIS A 597 24.60 26.14 -4.49
C HIS A 597 23.60 25.57 -5.50
N LEU A 598 23.81 24.34 -5.98
CA LEU A 598 22.86 23.65 -6.87
C LEU A 598 21.48 23.50 -6.22
N TRP A 599 21.44 23.06 -4.97
CA TRP A 599 20.19 22.82 -4.23
C TRP A 599 19.53 24.07 -3.64
N LYS A 600 20.21 25.22 -3.65
CA LYS A 600 19.68 26.48 -3.10
C LYS A 600 18.30 26.82 -3.64
N ALA A 601 18.09 26.64 -4.95
CA ALA A 601 16.79 26.89 -5.57
C ALA A 601 15.67 26.00 -5.00
N ARG A 602 15.94 24.72 -4.73
CA ARG A 602 14.96 23.79 -4.14
C ARG A 602 14.66 24.13 -2.68
N HIS A 603 15.67 24.51 -1.90
CA HIS A 603 15.51 24.86 -0.48
C HIS A 603 14.80 26.21 -0.27
N ASP A 604 15.10 27.21 -1.10
CA ASP A 604 14.53 28.56 -0.98
C ASP A 604 13.13 28.68 -1.61
N LEU A 605 12.62 27.61 -2.25
CA LEU A 605 11.41 27.63 -3.06
C LEU A 605 10.19 28.20 -2.32
N TYR A 606 10.00 27.88 -1.03
CA TYR A 606 8.90 28.42 -0.23
C TYR A 606 8.96 29.96 -0.15
N TYR A 607 10.12 30.50 0.22
CA TYR A 607 10.33 31.94 0.33
C TYR A 607 10.28 32.62 -1.04
N ALA A 608 10.83 31.98 -2.07
CA ALA A 608 10.77 32.46 -3.45
C ALA A 608 9.33 32.57 -3.94
N SER A 609 8.47 31.60 -3.61
CA SER A 609 7.05 31.60 -3.99
C SER A 609 6.27 32.69 -3.29
N LEU A 610 6.50 32.92 -1.99
CA LEU A 610 5.89 34.03 -1.27
C LEU A 610 6.36 35.40 -1.80
N ALA A 611 7.63 35.52 -2.17
CA ALA A 611 8.21 36.76 -2.71
C ALA A 611 7.59 37.18 -4.06
N MET A 612 6.92 36.27 -4.77
CA MET A 612 6.17 36.61 -5.99
C MET A 612 4.99 37.55 -5.73
N LYS A 613 4.42 37.54 -4.50
CA LYS A 613 3.35 38.46 -4.09
C LYS A 613 3.58 38.90 -2.63
N PRO A 614 4.42 39.92 -2.38
CA PRO A 614 4.76 40.39 -1.03
C PRO A 614 3.52 40.69 -0.17
N GLY A 615 3.56 40.30 1.11
CA GLY A 615 2.43 40.45 2.05
C GLY A 615 1.40 39.31 1.98
N SER A 616 1.54 38.37 1.04
CA SER A 616 0.65 37.22 0.91
C SER A 616 1.01 36.08 1.86
N ARG A 617 0.09 35.13 2.00
CA ARG A 617 0.30 33.82 2.62
C ARG A 617 0.23 32.70 1.58
N CYS A 618 0.59 31.49 2.00
CA CYS A 618 0.59 30.31 1.15
C CYS A 618 -0.24 29.19 1.77
N VAL A 619 -1.04 28.52 0.95
CA VAL A 619 -1.57 27.18 1.23
C VAL A 619 -0.70 26.19 0.51
N ILE A 620 -0.06 25.28 1.25
CA ILE A 620 0.67 24.15 0.66
C ILE A 620 -0.25 22.93 0.76
N THR A 621 -0.66 22.41 -0.39
CA THR A 621 -1.41 21.15 -0.45
C THR A 621 -0.56 20.10 -1.13
N ASP A 622 -0.71 18.86 -0.71
CA ASP A 622 0.04 17.71 -1.18
C ASP A 622 -0.89 16.54 -1.51
N VAL A 623 -0.50 15.75 -2.50
CA VAL A 623 -1.13 14.49 -2.88
C VAL A 623 -0.05 13.53 -3.37
N ALA A 624 -0.34 12.23 -3.39
CA ALA A 624 0.52 11.26 -4.06
C ALA A 624 -0.29 10.37 -5.00
N VAL A 625 0.30 9.99 -6.12
CA VAL A 625 -0.30 9.11 -7.12
C VAL A 625 0.70 8.03 -7.53
N PRO A 626 0.25 6.89 -8.10
CA PRO A 626 1.18 5.97 -8.75
C PRO A 626 2.07 6.74 -9.75
N ILE A 627 3.39 6.52 -9.74
CA ILE A 627 4.36 7.33 -10.51
C ILE A 627 3.97 7.44 -11.99
N SER A 628 3.38 6.38 -12.57
CA SER A 628 2.86 6.37 -13.94
C SER A 628 1.76 7.40 -14.24
N LYS A 629 1.13 7.99 -13.22
CA LYS A 629 0.06 9.00 -13.30
C LYS A 629 0.54 10.40 -12.91
N LEU A 630 1.77 10.52 -12.43
CA LEU A 630 2.34 11.77 -11.97
C LEU A 630 2.41 12.87 -13.05
N PRO A 631 2.72 12.59 -14.33
CA PRO A 631 2.71 13.63 -15.35
C PRO A 631 1.32 14.25 -15.54
N ASP A 632 0.31 13.40 -15.75
CA ASP A 632 -1.09 13.81 -15.91
C ASP A 632 -1.59 14.58 -14.69
N MET A 633 -1.18 14.15 -13.50
CA MET A 633 -1.55 14.78 -12.24
C MET A 633 -0.96 16.20 -12.12
N ILE A 634 0.35 16.37 -12.37
CA ILE A 634 1.03 17.67 -12.31
C ILE A 634 0.48 18.60 -13.39
N MET A 635 0.33 18.12 -14.64
CA MET A 635 -0.24 18.93 -15.73
C MET A 635 -1.67 19.39 -15.40
N GLY A 636 -2.52 18.50 -14.91
CA GLY A 636 -3.87 18.86 -14.49
C GLY A 636 -3.91 19.85 -13.31
N ALA A 637 -2.99 19.74 -12.36
CA ALA A 637 -2.87 20.69 -11.26
C ALA A 637 -2.45 22.08 -11.74
N LYS A 638 -1.49 22.16 -12.67
CA LYS A 638 -1.08 23.42 -13.31
C LYS A 638 -2.25 24.08 -14.04
N GLU A 639 -3.02 23.30 -14.80
CA GLU A 639 -4.22 23.81 -15.48
C GLU A 639 -5.26 24.38 -14.50
N ASP A 640 -5.49 23.73 -13.35
CA ASP A 640 -6.42 24.24 -12.34
C ASP A 640 -5.94 25.59 -11.76
N ILE A 641 -4.64 25.67 -11.45
CA ILE A 641 -4.02 26.90 -10.94
C ILE A 641 -4.17 28.03 -11.97
N GLU A 642 -3.81 27.77 -13.23
CA GLU A 642 -3.93 28.75 -14.31
C GLU A 642 -5.38 29.22 -14.52
N LYS A 643 -6.34 28.29 -14.60
CA LYS A 643 -7.76 28.61 -14.80
C LYS A 643 -8.36 29.38 -13.63
N SER A 644 -7.82 29.22 -12.42
CA SER A 644 -8.26 29.95 -11.23
C SER A 644 -7.76 31.39 -11.16
N GLY A 645 -6.71 31.74 -11.92
CA GLY A 645 -6.05 33.05 -11.85
C GLY A 645 -5.19 33.26 -10.59
N ILE A 646 -4.99 32.22 -9.79
CA ILE A 646 -4.18 32.25 -8.58
C ILE A 646 -2.70 32.14 -8.93
N VAL A 647 -1.86 32.87 -8.19
CA VAL A 647 -0.40 32.67 -8.25
C VAL A 647 -0.06 31.38 -7.51
N GLY A 648 0.44 30.38 -8.23
CA GLY A 648 0.86 29.13 -7.64
C GLY A 648 1.85 28.38 -8.53
N ASN A 649 2.45 27.34 -7.95
CA ASN A 649 3.42 26.49 -8.63
C ASN A 649 3.35 25.05 -8.12
N CYS A 650 3.96 24.14 -8.87
CA CYS A 650 4.02 22.72 -8.54
C CYS A 650 5.47 22.25 -8.38
N PHE A 651 5.71 21.46 -7.33
CA PHE A 651 7.01 20.86 -7.03
C PHE A 651 6.78 19.53 -6.30
N GLY A 652 7.76 18.63 -6.21
CA GLY A 652 7.51 17.38 -5.49
C GLY A 652 8.64 16.37 -5.42
N HIS A 653 8.46 15.43 -4.50
CA HIS A 653 9.24 14.22 -4.32
C HIS A 653 8.80 13.19 -5.37
N VAL A 654 9.20 13.38 -6.63
CA VAL A 654 8.66 12.56 -7.73
C VAL A 654 9.09 11.09 -7.70
N GLY A 655 10.12 10.78 -6.90
CA GLY A 655 10.64 9.43 -6.71
C GLY A 655 9.68 8.46 -6.01
N ASP A 656 8.74 8.96 -5.22
CA ASP A 656 7.71 8.17 -4.56
C ASP A 656 6.28 8.55 -5.00
N GLY A 657 6.17 9.42 -6.01
CA GLY A 657 4.91 9.82 -6.61
C GLY A 657 4.17 10.94 -5.85
N ASN A 658 4.82 11.58 -4.88
CA ASN A 658 4.28 12.71 -4.14
C ASN A 658 4.61 14.04 -4.83
N PHE A 659 3.61 14.93 -4.93
CA PHE A 659 3.86 16.32 -5.29
C PHE A 659 3.01 17.29 -4.46
N HIS A 660 3.43 18.54 -4.45
CA HIS A 660 2.88 19.67 -3.74
C HIS A 660 2.48 20.77 -4.71
N ALA A 661 1.44 21.52 -4.34
CA ALA A 661 1.11 22.79 -4.93
C ALA A 661 1.18 23.89 -3.85
N MET A 662 1.98 24.93 -4.11
CA MET A 662 1.95 26.15 -3.32
C MET A 662 0.98 27.13 -3.97
N LEU A 663 -0.04 27.53 -3.21
CA LEU A 663 -1.12 28.40 -3.66
C LEU A 663 -1.07 29.69 -2.84
N ILE A 664 -0.70 30.80 -3.49
CA ILE A 664 -0.48 32.09 -2.84
C ILE A 664 -1.78 32.88 -2.78
N PHE A 665 -2.13 33.40 -1.61
CA PHE A 665 -3.35 34.18 -1.38
C PHE A 665 -3.08 35.40 -0.49
N ASP A 666 -3.88 36.44 -0.66
CA ASP A 666 -3.86 37.59 0.25
C ASP A 666 -4.75 37.28 1.48
N PRO A 667 -4.20 37.27 2.71
CA PRO A 667 -4.98 36.98 3.91
C PRO A 667 -6.06 38.02 4.22
N GLU A 668 -5.96 39.24 3.69
CA GLU A 668 -6.97 40.29 3.89
C GLU A 668 -8.19 40.12 2.97
N HIS A 669 -8.10 39.24 1.96
CA HIS A 669 -9.15 38.97 0.99
C HIS A 669 -9.67 37.54 1.12
N GLU A 670 -10.76 37.36 1.89
CA GLU A 670 -11.38 36.04 2.11
C GLU A 670 -11.74 35.31 0.80
N SER A 671 -12.08 36.04 -0.28
CA SER A 671 -12.32 35.44 -1.59
C SER A 671 -11.10 34.74 -2.18
N ASP A 672 -9.90 35.27 -1.96
CA ASP A 672 -8.64 34.64 -2.42
C ASP A 672 -8.43 33.33 -1.65
N TYR A 673 -8.70 33.32 -0.35
CA TYR A 673 -8.61 32.11 0.47
C TYR A 673 -9.59 31.03 0.01
N GLN A 674 -10.84 31.40 -0.31
CA GLN A 674 -11.81 30.44 -0.86
C GLN A 674 -11.39 29.92 -2.25
N ALA A 675 -10.77 30.75 -3.08
CA ALA A 675 -10.26 30.34 -4.38
C ALA A 675 -9.13 29.29 -4.24
N VAL A 676 -8.14 29.51 -3.36
CA VAL A 676 -7.05 28.53 -3.13
C VAL A 676 -7.58 27.23 -2.54
N LYS A 677 -8.56 27.28 -1.64
CA LYS A 677 -9.25 26.08 -1.13
C LYS A 677 -9.99 25.32 -2.25
N GLY A 678 -10.58 26.05 -3.18
CA GLY A 678 -11.21 25.49 -4.38
C GLY A 678 -10.21 24.73 -5.27
N VAL A 679 -9.04 25.32 -5.53
CA VAL A 679 -7.99 24.65 -6.31
C VAL A 679 -7.43 23.42 -5.59
N GLY A 680 -7.13 23.54 -4.28
CA GLY A 680 -6.67 22.39 -3.50
C GLY A 680 -7.68 21.23 -3.48
N LYS A 681 -8.98 21.53 -3.46
CA LYS A 681 -10.05 20.54 -3.62
C LYS A 681 -9.96 19.81 -4.96
N LEU A 682 -9.83 20.54 -6.07
CA LEU A 682 -9.76 19.95 -7.41
C LEU A 682 -8.53 19.04 -7.54
N ILE A 683 -7.39 19.46 -6.99
CA ILE A 683 -6.16 18.68 -6.96
C ILE A 683 -6.36 17.37 -6.17
N ALA A 684 -6.90 17.45 -4.96
CA ALA A 684 -7.18 16.27 -4.13
C ALA A 684 -8.17 15.31 -4.83
N GLU A 685 -9.27 15.83 -5.38
CA GLU A 685 -10.26 15.01 -6.08
C GLU A 685 -9.68 14.35 -7.34
N ARG A 686 -8.83 15.05 -8.09
CA ARG A 686 -8.14 14.47 -9.25
C ARG A 686 -7.25 13.31 -8.82
N ALA A 687 -6.43 13.48 -7.79
CA ALA A 687 -5.54 12.42 -7.29
C ALA A 687 -6.32 11.13 -6.95
N LEU A 688 -7.48 11.26 -6.30
CA LEU A 688 -8.34 10.12 -5.98
C LEU A 688 -8.87 9.40 -7.22
N THR A 689 -9.17 10.11 -8.32
CA THR A 689 -9.58 9.44 -9.58
C THR A 689 -8.43 8.70 -10.26
N MET A 690 -7.18 8.98 -9.88
CA MET A 690 -5.96 8.36 -10.40
C MET A 690 -5.42 7.25 -9.49
N SER A 691 -6.24 6.71 -8.57
CA SER A 691 -5.81 5.74 -7.55
C SER A 691 -4.70 6.26 -6.64
N GLY A 692 -4.63 7.58 -6.47
CA GLY A 692 -3.76 8.25 -5.51
C GLY A 692 -4.43 8.48 -4.15
N THR A 693 -3.76 9.28 -3.34
CA THR A 693 -4.20 9.69 -2.00
C THR A 693 -4.35 11.21 -1.93
N CYS A 694 -5.28 11.68 -1.10
CA CYS A 694 -5.52 13.10 -0.87
C CYS A 694 -4.42 13.79 -0.04
N THR A 695 -3.48 13.02 0.52
CA THR A 695 -2.35 13.53 1.31
C THR A 695 -1.15 12.60 1.16
N GLY A 696 -0.01 13.12 0.74
CA GLY A 696 1.23 12.35 0.63
C GLY A 696 1.95 12.26 1.97
N GLU A 697 2.00 13.37 2.71
CA GLU A 697 2.80 13.49 3.93
C GLU A 697 2.25 14.41 5.02
N HIS A 698 1.36 15.37 4.71
CA HIS A 698 0.91 16.35 5.71
C HIS A 698 -0.14 15.81 6.71
N GLY A 699 -0.74 14.66 6.40
CA GLY A 699 -1.84 14.06 7.18
C GLY A 699 -3.22 14.57 6.75
N ILE A 700 -4.24 14.29 7.58
CA ILE A 700 -5.64 14.63 7.33
C ILE A 700 -6.06 15.87 8.11
N GLY A 701 -5.65 15.95 9.38
CA GLY A 701 -6.00 17.00 10.32
C GLY A 701 -7.48 17.35 10.27
N ILE A 702 -7.78 18.63 10.04
CA ILE A 702 -9.12 19.18 9.87
C ILE A 702 -9.45 19.32 8.39
N GLY A 703 -8.48 19.76 7.59
CA GLY A 703 -8.68 20.23 6.22
C GLY A 703 -9.11 19.16 5.23
N LYS A 704 -8.66 17.92 5.44
CA LYS A 704 -8.83 16.83 4.47
C LYS A 704 -9.80 15.75 4.90
N ILE A 705 -10.52 15.93 6.02
CA ILE A 705 -11.57 15.00 6.49
C ILE A 705 -12.56 14.62 5.37
N PRO A 706 -13.08 15.56 4.55
CA PRO A 706 -14.00 15.21 3.46
C PRO A 706 -13.37 14.32 2.38
N TYR A 707 -12.05 14.43 2.16
CA TYR A 707 -11.33 13.66 1.14
C TYR A 707 -10.96 12.27 1.65
N LEU A 708 -10.64 12.14 2.94
CA LEU A 708 -10.43 10.82 3.56
C LEU A 708 -11.65 9.92 3.36
N LEU A 709 -12.86 10.44 3.60
CA LEU A 709 -14.09 9.69 3.37
C LEU A 709 -14.23 9.23 1.90
N LYS A 710 -13.85 10.08 0.95
CA LYS A 710 -13.88 9.72 -0.48
C LYS A 710 -12.82 8.69 -0.85
N GLU A 711 -11.64 8.77 -0.24
CA GLU A 711 -10.50 7.90 -0.50
C GLU A 711 -10.72 6.48 0.03
N VAL A 712 -11.06 6.35 1.32
CA VAL A 712 -11.13 5.02 1.96
C VAL A 712 -12.54 4.45 2.03
N GLY A 713 -13.56 5.27 1.80
CA GLY A 713 -14.97 4.87 1.87
C GLY A 713 -15.50 4.76 3.31
N PRO A 714 -16.84 4.67 3.46
CA PRO A 714 -17.49 4.67 4.77
C PRO A 714 -17.19 3.42 5.60
N GLU A 715 -16.97 2.27 4.99
CA GLU A 715 -16.66 1.01 5.68
C GLU A 715 -15.27 1.07 6.34
N THR A 716 -14.25 1.49 5.59
CA THR A 716 -12.88 1.63 6.11
C THR A 716 -12.81 2.73 7.15
N LEU A 717 -13.47 3.87 6.91
CA LEU A 717 -13.59 4.94 7.91
C LEU A 717 -14.33 4.45 9.17
N GLY A 718 -15.33 3.58 9.01
CA GLY A 718 -16.00 2.89 10.11
C GLY A 718 -15.05 2.05 10.96
N ALA A 719 -14.14 1.30 10.32
CA ALA A 719 -13.10 0.55 11.03
C ALA A 719 -12.13 1.46 11.81
N MET A 720 -11.71 2.59 11.21
CA MET A 720 -10.89 3.60 11.91
C MET A 720 -11.61 4.13 13.15
N LYS A 721 -12.92 4.44 13.03
CA LYS A 721 -13.74 4.88 14.16
C LYS A 721 -13.89 3.82 15.25
N LEU A 722 -13.98 2.54 14.91
CA LEU A 722 -13.99 1.46 15.90
C LEU A 722 -12.68 1.38 16.69
N ILE A 723 -11.54 1.56 16.02
CA ILE A 723 -10.24 1.62 16.70
C ILE A 723 -10.17 2.83 17.63
N LYS A 724 -10.58 4.01 17.14
CA LYS A 724 -10.68 5.22 17.96
C LYS A 724 -11.56 5.01 19.19
N GLN A 725 -12.74 4.41 19.04
CA GLN A 725 -13.64 4.11 20.16
C GLN A 725 -13.04 3.11 21.15
N ALA A 726 -12.25 2.15 20.69
CA ALA A 726 -11.62 1.17 21.54
C ALA A 726 -10.50 1.77 22.41
N LEU A 727 -9.70 2.68 21.84
CA LEU A 727 -8.56 3.31 22.53
C LEU A 727 -8.91 4.62 23.24
N ASP A 728 -9.97 5.30 22.81
CA ASP A 728 -10.49 6.53 23.38
C ASP A 728 -12.03 6.53 23.35
N PRO A 729 -12.69 5.76 24.24
CA PRO A 729 -14.14 5.61 24.25
C PRO A 729 -14.89 6.89 24.59
N LYS A 730 -14.21 7.90 25.17
CA LYS A 730 -14.78 9.20 25.49
C LYS A 730 -14.58 10.26 24.39
N GLY A 731 -13.76 9.96 23.39
CA GLY A 731 -13.45 10.89 22.29
C GLY A 731 -12.70 12.14 22.76
N LEU A 732 -11.84 12.03 23.78
CA LEU A 732 -11.10 13.16 24.36
C LEU A 732 -9.74 13.42 23.70
N MET A 733 -9.16 12.43 23.02
CA MET A 733 -7.84 12.56 22.38
C MET A 733 -7.95 13.26 21.03
N ASN A 734 -7.39 14.46 20.97
CA ASN A 734 -7.32 15.34 19.81
C ASN A 734 -8.63 15.39 18.98
N PRO A 735 -9.77 15.79 19.58
CA PRO A 735 -11.06 15.68 18.91
C PRO A 735 -11.20 16.64 17.72
N GLY A 736 -12.01 16.22 16.74
CA GLY A 736 -12.33 16.97 15.52
C GLY A 736 -11.29 16.87 14.40
N LYS A 737 -10.41 15.86 14.45
CA LYS A 737 -9.42 15.55 13.41
C LYS A 737 -9.68 14.16 12.85
N ILE A 738 -9.26 13.93 11.61
CA ILE A 738 -9.43 12.68 10.84
C ILE A 738 -10.90 12.39 10.46
N PHE A 739 -11.88 12.53 11.37
CA PHE A 739 -13.28 12.16 11.12
C PHE A 739 -14.35 12.99 11.84
#